data_AF-A0A7Y3G7W0-F1
#
_entry.id   AF-A0A7Y3G7W0-F1
#
_cell.length_a   1.000
_cell.length_b   1.000
_cell.length_c   1.000
_cell.angle_alpha   90.00
_cell.angle_beta   90.00
_cell.angle_gamma   90.00
#
_symmetry.space_group_name_H-M   'P 1'
#
loop_
_entity.id
_entity.type
_entity.pdbx_description
1 polymer ?
#
loop_
_entity_poly.entity_id
_entity_poly.type
_entity_poly.pdbx_seq_one_letter_code
_entity_poly.pdbx_strand_id
1 'polypeptide(L)'
;VNPVSGDLFVAGVGSISRYDGTSWTTELTESGLNSLEITDVVATDSGRIYAAFSGNSSAANEGVWTSPNGMAPWTRIAQLSGTTTPTGWEATGRIVLGLAPSNQDILYAFYDNGRTNTDAAPVIEADLWQWNQGTTTWTNYSSKLPDEPDDPYNPTTGSGASASNDPLSIFRGYDMVVNVKPDDQHFVVIGGTNAYKIEDITTDVMFSRIGGYASPDGYASYDVGDTHHPDIHALVFNPFNTSEMYSGSDGGIHITNNINAASVAWSNLNNNFQTYQYYHVGIDPMTGSDGIIGGSQDNGTSVGGTIFGLAGPTEMFSYAGGDGVAAEISRDDACVPFFFGFQNGFAYRECSTTGFTQINPSGAASEFVTYFHLDPDNNNALYYAGRNTLYRTTNSTNVTATVLPTAGALWTNMGNTGSIGTGYTDWFQRFATTRGTYTTSSYLLMGGDAGGIFRLDNPQNATDISSAIDITPPTASTSYPTICSGLAIHPTNPDIVMVTYANYGVNSIYITNNATAAIPDWTLVEQNLATFSIRSAAIVEANGKTLYLVGTARGLYANTDPLNNNWTIEAPNQIGFALISSLRYRPSDNKLLIGTHGNGMFMATVNETLSVESVDGKGILKLYPNPASTVINFNLESAIDRANYAIYDLMGRSVQKGVLSVTESRINVEGLNSGVYLVELFSGNMKSTGKFVKE
;
A
#
# COMPACT_ATOMS: atom_id res chain seq x y z
N VAL A 1 8.75 18.52 15.14
CA VAL A 1 10.00 18.97 15.81
C VAL A 1 9.67 20.18 16.64
N ASN A 2 10.10 20.23 17.90
CA ASN A 2 9.87 21.37 18.76
C ASN A 2 10.76 22.55 18.31
N PRO A 3 10.20 23.72 17.98
CA PRO A 3 10.96 24.83 17.42
C PRO A 3 11.88 25.52 18.43
N VAL A 4 11.68 25.31 19.73
CA VAL A 4 12.51 25.89 20.80
C VAL A 4 13.65 24.96 21.20
N SER A 5 13.36 23.68 21.44
CA SER A 5 14.40 22.72 21.88
C SER A 5 15.14 22.04 20.73
N GLY A 6 14.51 21.93 19.56
CA GLY A 6 15.01 21.11 18.45
C GLY A 6 14.65 19.62 18.58
N ASP A 7 13.97 19.21 19.66
CA ASP A 7 13.61 17.82 19.89
C ASP A 7 12.60 17.30 18.85
N LEU A 8 12.80 16.06 18.40
CA LEU A 8 11.84 15.36 17.55
C LEU A 8 10.80 14.67 18.41
N PHE A 9 9.52 14.96 18.16
CA PHE A 9 8.40 14.23 18.74
C PHE A 9 7.79 13.30 17.69
N VAL A 10 7.46 12.08 18.09
CA VAL A 10 6.84 11.06 17.24
C VAL A 10 5.60 10.53 17.94
N ALA A 11 4.47 10.67 17.26
CA ALA A 11 3.24 9.96 17.57
C ALA A 11 3.36 8.52 17.03
N GLY A 12 3.43 7.55 17.93
CA GLY A 12 3.43 6.13 17.63
C GLY A 12 2.11 5.49 18.05
N VAL A 13 1.95 4.21 17.75
CA VAL A 13 0.83 3.42 18.28
C VAL A 13 0.84 3.53 19.81
N GLY A 14 -0.24 4.04 20.39
CA GLY A 14 -0.46 4.21 21.82
C GLY A 14 0.62 5.00 22.56
N SER A 15 1.45 5.83 21.90
CA SER A 15 2.58 6.48 22.57
C SER A 15 3.05 7.78 21.92
N ILE A 16 3.57 8.68 22.74
CA ILE A 16 4.30 9.89 22.33
C ILE A 16 5.75 9.74 22.77
N SER A 17 6.66 9.72 21.80
CA SER A 17 8.11 9.60 22.05
C SER A 17 8.84 10.87 21.64
N ARG A 18 9.86 11.23 22.41
CA ARG A 18 10.71 12.41 22.21
C ARG A 18 12.15 11.97 22.01
N TYR A 19 12.82 12.49 20.98
CA TYR A 19 14.23 12.33 20.72
C TYR A 19 14.95 13.66 20.86
N ASP A 20 15.89 13.74 21.81
CA ASP A 20 16.65 14.95 22.13
C ASP A 20 17.92 15.14 21.28
N GLY A 21 18.07 14.36 20.20
CA GLY A 21 19.30 14.29 19.41
C GLY A 21 20.30 13.24 19.90
N THR A 22 20.06 12.61 21.04
CA THR A 22 20.93 11.56 21.61
C THR A 22 20.17 10.32 22.05
N SER A 23 19.01 10.48 22.69
CA SER A 23 18.24 9.40 23.31
C SER A 23 16.74 9.56 23.08
N TRP A 24 16.05 8.42 23.01
CA TRP A 24 14.59 8.37 22.96
C TRP A 24 14.03 8.30 24.38
N THR A 25 13.06 9.16 24.69
CA THR A 25 12.26 9.17 25.92
C THR A 25 10.79 9.03 25.55
N THR A 26 10.08 8.12 26.21
CA THR A 26 8.62 8.01 26.07
C THR A 26 7.95 8.97 27.06
N GLU A 27 7.20 9.95 26.55
CA GLU A 27 6.56 11.00 27.34
C GLU A 27 5.16 10.60 27.83
N LEU A 28 4.39 9.94 26.96
CA LEU A 28 3.07 9.37 27.26
C LEU A 28 2.97 8.00 26.58
N THR A 29 2.36 7.01 27.23
CA THR A 29 2.19 5.66 26.65
C THR A 29 1.04 4.89 27.27
N GLU A 30 0.41 4.05 26.45
CA GLU A 30 -0.43 2.95 26.88
C GLU A 30 0.37 1.86 27.60
N SER A 31 -0.34 1.13 28.46
CA SER A 31 0.22 -0.04 29.16
C SER A 31 0.41 -1.27 28.26
N GLY A 32 -0.28 -1.31 27.13
CA GLY A 32 -0.09 -2.28 26.05
C GLY A 32 -0.44 -1.60 24.73
N LEU A 33 0.34 -1.86 23.67
CA LEU A 33 0.18 -1.18 22.38
C LEU A 33 -0.71 -2.02 21.46
N ASN A 34 -1.72 -1.39 20.89
CA ASN A 34 -2.64 -1.97 19.90
C ASN A 34 -2.78 -1.03 18.69
N SER A 35 -2.80 -1.55 17.47
CA SER A 35 -2.87 -0.74 16.24
C SER A 35 -4.09 0.19 16.13
N LEU A 36 -5.11 -0.02 16.97
CA LEU A 36 -6.28 0.88 17.06
C LEU A 36 -6.04 2.09 17.98
N GLU A 37 -4.99 2.09 18.80
CA GLU A 37 -4.61 3.19 19.69
C GLU A 37 -3.79 4.21 18.90
N ILE A 38 -4.48 5.08 18.17
CA ILE A 38 -3.86 6.05 17.29
C ILE A 38 -3.56 7.31 18.10
N THR A 39 -2.37 7.87 17.89
CA THR A 39 -1.99 9.14 18.53
C THR A 39 -1.67 10.21 17.49
N ASP A 40 -1.72 11.47 17.92
CA ASP A 40 -1.32 12.62 17.11
C ASP A 40 -0.52 13.61 17.98
N VAL A 41 0.35 14.43 17.35
CA VAL A 41 1.18 15.40 18.06
C VAL A 41 1.43 16.65 17.22
N VAL A 42 1.19 17.81 17.81
CA VAL A 42 1.45 19.13 17.21
C VAL A 42 2.21 20.03 18.17
N ALA A 43 3.02 20.94 17.62
CA ALA A 43 3.89 21.84 18.37
C ALA A 43 3.61 23.29 17.98
N THR A 44 3.53 24.17 18.99
CA THR A 44 3.48 25.62 18.77
C THR A 44 4.88 26.19 18.54
N ASP A 45 4.95 27.38 17.96
CA ASP A 45 6.20 28.15 17.82
C ASP A 45 6.86 28.49 19.17
N SER A 46 6.06 28.57 20.24
CA SER A 46 6.53 28.77 21.61
C SER A 46 7.06 27.50 22.27
N GLY A 47 7.02 26.35 21.59
CA GLY A 47 7.51 25.07 22.08
C GLY A 47 6.51 24.28 22.92
N ARG A 48 5.26 24.74 23.06
CA ARG A 48 4.18 23.95 23.68
C ARG A 48 3.81 22.79 22.77
N ILE A 49 3.63 21.62 23.36
CA ILE A 49 3.20 20.42 22.65
C ILE A 49 1.78 20.07 23.05
N TYR A 50 0.98 19.69 22.06
CA TYR A 50 -0.30 19.02 22.25
C TYR A 50 -0.19 17.61 21.70
N ALA A 51 -0.77 16.67 22.43
CA ALA A 51 -0.84 15.28 22.02
C ALA A 51 -2.29 14.80 22.10
N ALA A 52 -2.71 13.96 21.17
CA ALA A 52 -4.00 13.29 21.23
C ALA A 52 -3.81 11.78 21.28
N PHE A 53 -4.67 11.12 22.05
CA PHE A 53 -4.83 9.67 22.09
C PHE A 53 -6.26 9.37 21.68
N SER A 54 -6.46 8.39 20.80
CA SER A 54 -7.78 8.00 20.33
C SER A 54 -8.74 7.64 21.47
N GLY A 55 -10.04 7.83 21.27
CA GLY A 55 -11.06 7.57 22.29
C GLY A 55 -11.17 6.12 22.76
N ASN A 56 -10.64 5.18 21.96
CA ASN A 56 -10.53 3.75 22.27
C ASN A 56 -9.23 3.39 23.03
N SER A 57 -8.35 4.37 23.29
CA SER A 57 -7.24 4.23 24.24
C SER A 57 -7.77 4.03 25.67
N SER A 58 -6.89 3.66 26.59
CA SER A 58 -7.32 3.43 27.98
C SER A 58 -7.86 4.72 28.62
N ALA A 59 -8.75 4.55 29.61
CA ALA A 59 -9.30 5.67 30.37
C ALA A 59 -8.24 6.56 31.05
N ALA A 60 -7.01 6.05 31.20
CA ALA A 60 -5.87 6.78 31.75
C ALA A 60 -5.28 7.79 30.76
N ASN A 61 -5.46 7.59 29.45
CA ASN A 61 -4.67 8.25 28.40
C ASN A 61 -5.50 8.85 27.26
N GLU A 62 -6.72 8.39 26.96
CA GLU A 62 -7.52 8.91 25.82
C GLU A 62 -7.68 10.44 25.79
N GLY A 63 -8.09 11.02 24.68
CA GLY A 63 -8.37 12.45 24.59
C GLY A 63 -7.12 13.30 24.39
N VAL A 64 -7.16 14.56 24.80
CA VAL A 64 -6.15 15.58 24.41
C VAL A 64 -5.34 16.03 25.62
N TRP A 65 -4.02 16.12 25.44
CA TRP A 65 -3.03 16.51 26.43
C TRP A 65 -2.23 17.72 25.96
N THR A 66 -1.70 18.50 26.92
CA THR A 66 -0.75 19.58 26.64
C THR A 66 0.42 19.58 27.62
N SER A 67 1.60 19.97 27.14
CA SER A 67 2.77 20.30 27.94
C SER A 67 3.41 21.60 27.44
N PRO A 68 3.82 22.54 28.31
CA PRO A 68 4.47 23.79 27.90
C PRO A 68 5.74 23.63 27.06
N ASN A 69 6.43 22.49 27.16
CA ASN A 69 7.70 22.22 26.47
C ASN A 69 7.80 20.77 25.94
N GLY A 70 6.73 19.99 26.01
CA GLY A 70 6.72 18.58 25.63
C GLY A 70 7.40 17.64 26.60
N MET A 71 7.71 18.10 27.82
CA MET A 71 8.18 17.28 28.93
C MET A 71 7.17 17.30 30.08
N ALA A 72 7.26 16.36 31.00
CA ALA A 72 6.43 16.37 32.20
C ALA A 72 6.52 17.72 32.98
N PRO A 73 5.41 18.20 33.58
CA PRO A 73 4.11 17.56 33.65
C PRO A 73 3.25 17.77 32.39
N TRP A 74 2.55 16.71 31.98
CA TRP A 74 1.48 16.76 30.99
C TRP A 74 0.13 16.98 31.67
N THR A 75 -0.72 17.80 31.06
CA THR A 75 -2.08 18.08 31.54
C THR A 75 -3.09 17.62 30.52
N ARG A 76 -4.03 16.77 30.94
CA ARG A 76 -5.17 16.34 30.10
C ARG A 76 -6.21 17.46 30.07
N ILE A 77 -6.57 17.88 28.87
CA ILE A 77 -7.50 18.98 28.60
C ILE A 77 -8.81 18.52 27.94
N ALA A 78 -8.84 17.29 27.40
CA ALA A 78 -10.08 16.63 26.98
C ALA A 78 -10.05 15.13 27.31
N GLN A 79 -11.20 14.57 27.70
CA GLN A 79 -11.39 13.15 28.00
C GLN A 79 -12.86 12.75 27.89
N LEU A 80 -13.13 11.53 27.39
CA LEU A 80 -14.45 10.90 27.41
C LEU A 80 -14.72 10.20 28.75
N SER A 81 -13.73 9.46 29.25
CA SER A 81 -13.87 8.56 30.41
C SER A 81 -13.92 9.30 31.74
N GLY A 82 -14.64 8.74 32.72
CA GLY A 82 -14.79 9.33 34.05
C GLY A 82 -15.74 10.53 34.04
N THR A 83 -15.20 11.74 34.26
CA THR A 83 -15.98 12.98 34.07
C THR A 83 -15.62 13.57 32.71
N THR A 84 -16.52 13.36 31.74
CA THR A 84 -16.38 13.88 30.38
C THR A 84 -16.06 15.37 30.41
N THR A 85 -14.93 15.73 29.82
CA THR A 85 -14.42 17.10 29.81
C THR A 85 -13.90 17.38 28.41
N PRO A 86 -14.35 18.43 27.71
CA PRO A 86 -15.51 19.26 28.05
C PRO A 86 -16.83 18.48 28.05
N THR A 87 -17.90 19.04 28.62
CA THR A 87 -19.25 18.43 28.54
C THR A 87 -19.66 18.23 27.09
N GLY A 88 -20.02 17.00 26.71
CA GLY A 88 -20.41 16.66 25.34
C GLY A 88 -19.24 16.24 24.43
N TRP A 89 -18.04 16.04 24.99
CA TRP A 89 -16.95 15.40 24.28
C TRP A 89 -17.24 13.90 24.06
N GLU A 90 -17.35 13.47 22.81
CA GLU A 90 -17.81 12.12 22.43
C GLU A 90 -16.75 11.33 21.63
N ALA A 91 -15.46 11.66 21.76
CA ALA A 91 -14.41 10.97 21.01
C ALA A 91 -14.32 9.48 21.39
N THR A 92 -14.61 8.59 20.44
CA THR A 92 -14.50 7.13 20.62
C THR A 92 -13.43 6.50 19.74
N GLY A 93 -12.95 7.23 18.73
CA GLY A 93 -11.92 6.77 17.79
C GLY A 93 -10.78 7.77 17.64
N ARG A 94 -10.19 7.82 16.44
CA ARG A 94 -9.03 8.68 16.14
C ARG A 94 -9.34 10.16 16.40
N ILE A 95 -8.34 10.88 16.90
CA ILE A 95 -8.38 12.34 17.11
C ILE A 95 -7.20 12.94 16.36
N VAL A 96 -7.46 13.93 15.50
CA VAL A 96 -6.43 14.70 14.80
C VAL A 96 -6.47 16.17 15.23
N LEU A 97 -5.30 16.81 15.25
CA LEU A 97 -5.08 18.14 15.82
C LEU A 97 -4.63 19.14 14.75
N GLY A 98 -5.18 20.36 14.80
CA GLY A 98 -4.81 21.46 13.90
C GLY A 98 -4.55 22.74 14.68
N LEU A 99 -3.31 23.23 14.69
CA LEU A 99 -2.95 24.52 15.30
C LEU A 99 -3.19 25.67 14.33
N ALA A 100 -3.66 26.82 14.83
CA ALA A 100 -3.76 28.04 14.05
C ALA A 100 -2.40 28.79 14.02
N PRO A 101 -1.70 28.89 12.87
CA PRO A 101 -0.40 29.56 12.82
C PRO A 101 -0.50 31.05 13.22
N SER A 102 -1.58 31.72 12.82
CA SER A 102 -1.86 33.12 13.12
C SER A 102 -2.16 33.41 14.61
N ASN A 103 -2.54 32.39 15.39
CA ASN A 103 -2.75 32.50 16.83
C ASN A 103 -2.47 31.17 17.54
N GLN A 104 -1.29 31.08 18.14
CA GLN A 104 -0.78 29.86 18.80
C GLN A 104 -1.53 29.46 20.08
N ASP A 105 -2.53 30.23 20.52
CA ASP A 105 -3.45 29.82 21.59
C ASP A 105 -4.60 28.94 21.06
N ILE A 106 -4.83 28.89 19.74
CA ILE A 106 -5.97 28.19 19.14
C ILE A 106 -5.54 26.83 18.59
N LEU A 107 -6.24 25.79 19.05
CA LEU A 107 -6.09 24.40 18.62
C LEU A 107 -7.47 23.85 18.25
N TYR A 108 -7.61 23.26 17.07
CA TYR A 108 -8.78 22.45 16.71
C TYR A 108 -8.49 20.97 16.94
N ALA A 109 -9.49 20.27 17.46
CA ALA A 109 -9.51 18.82 17.57
C ALA A 109 -10.70 18.28 16.78
N PHE A 110 -10.41 17.43 15.80
CA PHE A 110 -11.38 16.78 14.93
C PHE A 110 -11.29 15.27 15.15
N TYR A 111 -12.39 14.62 15.49
CA TYR A 111 -12.34 13.24 15.98
C TYR A 111 -13.54 12.39 15.58
N ASP A 112 -13.32 11.08 15.54
CA ASP A 112 -14.34 10.04 15.34
C ASP A 112 -15.24 9.91 16.60
N ASN A 113 -16.53 10.14 16.41
CA ASN A 113 -17.56 10.12 17.46
C ASN A 113 -18.27 8.75 17.61
N GLY A 114 -17.85 7.75 16.83
CA GLY A 114 -18.33 6.37 16.91
C GLY A 114 -19.65 6.12 16.19
N ARG A 115 -20.20 7.13 15.52
CA ARG A 115 -21.34 6.97 14.62
C ARG A 115 -20.86 6.43 13.27
N THR A 116 -21.80 6.13 12.37
CA THR A 116 -21.46 5.47 11.09
C THR A 116 -22.27 6.05 9.94
N ASN A 117 -21.59 6.33 8.85
CA ASN A 117 -22.12 6.84 7.58
C ASN A 117 -22.33 5.73 6.55
N THR A 118 -22.08 4.46 6.90
CA THR A 118 -22.23 3.31 5.99
C THR A 118 -23.60 2.62 6.08
N ASP A 119 -24.54 3.15 6.87
CA ASP A 119 -25.86 2.56 7.11
C ASP A 119 -26.97 3.21 6.28
N ALA A 120 -28.16 2.60 6.22
CA ALA A 120 -29.33 3.12 5.51
C ALA A 120 -29.86 4.48 6.05
N ALA A 121 -29.28 4.99 7.14
CA ALA A 121 -29.55 6.30 7.72
C ALA A 121 -28.21 6.91 8.13
N PRO A 122 -27.39 7.37 7.16
CA PRO A 122 -26.05 7.87 7.43
C PRO A 122 -26.11 9.14 8.31
N VAL A 123 -25.13 9.28 9.18
CA VAL A 123 -24.96 10.42 10.09
C VAL A 123 -23.51 10.90 10.07
N ILE A 124 -23.26 12.11 10.56
CA ILE A 124 -21.90 12.65 10.69
C ILE A 124 -21.09 11.77 11.66
N GLU A 125 -19.98 11.22 11.16
CA GLU A 125 -19.07 10.31 11.90
C GLU A 125 -18.07 11.05 12.80
N ALA A 126 -18.07 12.38 12.76
CA ALA A 126 -17.07 13.18 13.44
C ALA A 126 -17.66 14.31 14.28
N ASP A 127 -16.82 14.87 15.13
CA ASP A 127 -17.06 16.11 15.86
C ASP A 127 -15.86 17.06 15.70
N LEU A 128 -16.11 18.37 15.83
CA LEU A 128 -15.08 19.40 15.74
C LEU A 128 -15.16 20.35 16.93
N TRP A 129 -14.05 20.49 17.65
CA TRP A 129 -13.94 21.34 18.83
C TRP A 129 -12.72 22.24 18.73
N GLN A 130 -12.80 23.44 19.30
CA GLN A 130 -11.70 24.40 19.38
C GLN A 130 -11.32 24.65 20.84
N TRP A 131 -10.05 24.45 21.17
CA TRP A 131 -9.42 24.84 22.42
C TRP A 131 -8.77 26.21 22.29
N ASN A 132 -9.01 27.06 23.29
CA ASN A 132 -8.28 28.31 23.48
C ASN A 132 -7.41 28.20 24.74
N GLN A 133 -6.10 28.22 24.55
CA GLN A 133 -5.11 28.09 25.62
C GLN A 133 -5.08 29.29 26.58
N GLY A 134 -5.37 30.49 26.08
CA GLY A 134 -5.38 31.73 26.87
C GLY A 134 -6.56 31.81 27.83
N THR A 135 -7.73 31.31 27.43
CA THR A 135 -8.94 31.25 28.28
C THR A 135 -9.16 29.90 28.93
N THR A 136 -8.43 28.86 28.51
CA THR A 136 -8.59 27.47 28.94
C THR A 136 -10.00 26.92 28.71
N THR A 137 -10.61 27.24 27.58
CA THR A 137 -11.99 26.86 27.23
C THR A 137 -12.06 26.12 25.92
N TRP A 138 -12.97 25.15 25.85
CA TRP A 138 -13.39 24.48 24.63
C TRP A 138 -14.68 25.09 24.05
N THR A 139 -14.74 25.22 22.73
CA THR A 139 -15.94 25.60 21.97
C THR A 139 -16.30 24.48 21.01
N ASN A 140 -17.56 24.06 20.99
CA ASN A 140 -18.06 23.02 20.10
C ASN A 140 -18.52 23.63 18.76
N TYR A 141 -17.98 23.13 17.66
CA TYR A 141 -18.32 23.49 16.28
C TYR A 141 -18.87 22.32 15.45
N SER A 142 -19.19 21.18 16.07
CA SER A 142 -19.72 19.99 15.37
C SER A 142 -20.96 20.28 14.53
N SER A 143 -21.79 21.26 14.93
CA SER A 143 -22.99 21.65 14.16
C SER A 143 -22.69 22.31 12.81
N LYS A 144 -21.42 22.64 12.53
CA LYS A 144 -20.98 23.23 11.26
C LYS A 144 -20.44 22.19 10.28
N LEU A 145 -20.23 20.95 10.73
CA LEU A 145 -19.70 19.89 9.88
C LEU A 145 -20.64 19.63 8.67
N PRO A 146 -20.10 19.21 7.51
CA PRO A 146 -20.87 18.99 6.30
C PRO A 146 -22.02 17.99 6.48
N ASP A 147 -23.20 18.44 6.08
CA ASP A 147 -24.44 17.68 5.87
C ASP A 147 -25.16 18.42 4.74
N GLU A 148 -24.75 18.13 3.50
CA GLU A 148 -25.10 18.96 2.34
C GLU A 148 -26.58 18.77 1.97
N PRO A 149 -27.30 19.86 1.62
CA PRO A 149 -28.68 19.72 1.19
C PRO A 149 -28.78 18.98 -0.15
N ASP A 150 -29.74 18.05 -0.27
CA ASP A 150 -30.07 17.33 -1.51
C ASP A 150 -30.11 18.25 -2.76
N ASP A 151 -29.59 17.79 -3.91
CA ASP A 151 -29.74 18.51 -5.18
C ASP A 151 -31.22 18.53 -5.62
N PRO A 152 -31.89 19.70 -5.68
CA PRO A 152 -33.29 19.78 -6.08
C PRO A 152 -33.55 19.41 -7.55
N TYR A 153 -32.51 19.29 -8.39
CA TYR A 153 -32.63 18.97 -9.82
C TYR A 153 -32.38 17.50 -10.16
N ASN A 154 -31.87 16.69 -9.21
CA ASN A 154 -31.72 15.23 -9.38
C ASN A 154 -32.28 14.41 -8.19
N PRO A 155 -33.61 14.43 -7.96
CA PRO A 155 -34.25 13.79 -6.81
C PRO A 155 -34.39 12.25 -6.91
N THR A 156 -33.54 11.56 -7.68
CA THR A 156 -33.77 10.14 -8.04
C THR A 156 -33.27 9.12 -7.03
N THR A 157 -32.57 9.54 -5.97
CA THR A 157 -32.33 8.73 -4.77
C THR A 157 -32.99 9.41 -3.59
N GLY A 158 -34.09 8.85 -3.08
CA GLY A 158 -34.67 9.32 -1.82
C GLY A 158 -33.62 9.25 -0.72
N SER A 159 -33.40 10.37 -0.03
CA SER A 159 -32.28 10.80 0.82
C SER A 159 -31.03 11.22 0.02
N GLY A 160 -30.74 12.52 -0.06
CA GLY A 160 -29.44 13.04 -0.53
C GLY A 160 -28.27 12.74 0.41
N ALA A 161 -28.39 11.65 1.16
CA ALA A 161 -27.33 11.10 1.98
C ALA A 161 -26.76 9.87 1.25
N SER A 162 -25.66 10.07 0.54
CA SER A 162 -24.90 8.97 -0.06
C SER A 162 -23.98 8.38 1.01
N ALA A 163 -24.20 7.11 1.35
CA ALA A 163 -23.38 6.42 2.33
C ALA A 163 -21.88 6.57 2.03
N SER A 164 -21.08 6.90 3.05
CA SER A 164 -19.65 7.20 2.93
C SER A 164 -19.28 8.44 2.09
N ASN A 165 -20.23 9.32 1.79
CA ASN A 165 -19.98 10.57 1.04
C ASN A 165 -20.65 11.78 1.71
N ASP A 166 -21.95 11.68 2.01
CA ASP A 166 -22.71 12.74 2.67
C ASP A 166 -23.80 12.15 3.60
N PRO A 167 -23.98 12.67 4.84
CA PRO A 167 -23.19 13.71 5.52
C PRO A 167 -21.71 13.33 5.68
N LEU A 168 -20.86 14.22 6.20
CA LEU A 168 -19.42 13.99 6.36
C LEU A 168 -19.10 12.57 6.86
N SER A 169 -18.28 11.86 6.09
CA SER A 169 -17.71 10.55 6.45
C SER A 169 -16.19 10.62 6.54
N ILE A 170 -15.64 9.79 7.41
CA ILE A 170 -14.21 9.66 7.74
C ILE A 170 -13.78 8.18 7.82
N PHE A 171 -14.62 7.27 7.29
CA PHE A 171 -14.44 5.82 7.35
C PHE A 171 -13.95 5.32 8.72
N ARG A 172 -14.62 5.77 9.81
CA ARG A 172 -14.26 5.42 11.20
C ARG A 172 -12.82 5.78 11.58
N GLY A 173 -12.37 6.94 11.11
CA GLY A 173 -11.06 7.51 11.40
C GLY A 173 -9.92 7.08 10.47
N TYR A 174 -10.24 6.44 9.35
CA TYR A 174 -9.26 6.08 8.32
C TYR A 174 -8.64 7.34 7.68
N ASP A 175 -9.49 8.21 7.15
CA ASP A 175 -9.17 9.47 6.48
C ASP A 175 -9.71 10.64 7.31
N MET A 176 -8.78 11.37 7.93
CA MET A 176 -9.10 12.52 8.76
C MET A 176 -7.95 13.51 8.74
N VAL A 177 -8.29 14.77 8.55
CA VAL A 177 -7.36 15.87 8.76
C VAL A 177 -8.11 17.13 9.14
N VAL A 178 -7.50 17.96 9.98
CA VAL A 178 -7.92 19.33 10.24
C VAL A 178 -6.71 20.24 10.14
N ASN A 179 -6.84 21.36 9.43
CA ASN A 179 -5.80 22.37 9.35
C ASN A 179 -6.40 23.77 9.32
N VAL A 180 -5.59 24.77 9.62
CA VAL A 180 -6.03 26.17 9.78
C VAL A 180 -5.18 27.05 8.90
N LYS A 181 -5.80 28.03 8.24
CA LYS A 181 -5.09 28.91 7.32
C LYS A 181 -4.02 29.73 8.07
N PRO A 182 -2.79 29.88 7.54
CA PRO A 182 -1.70 30.45 8.34
C PRO A 182 -1.86 31.90 8.79
N ASP A 183 -2.69 32.68 8.08
CA ASP A 183 -2.96 34.10 8.32
C ASP A 183 -4.37 34.36 8.91
N ASP A 184 -5.19 33.32 9.15
CA ASP A 184 -6.53 33.45 9.69
C ASP A 184 -6.95 32.23 10.54
N GLN A 185 -7.10 32.44 11.85
CA GLN A 185 -7.46 31.38 12.80
C GLN A 185 -8.91 30.86 12.63
N HIS A 186 -9.77 31.59 11.92
CA HIS A 186 -11.17 31.24 11.71
C HIS A 186 -11.38 30.47 10.40
N PHE A 187 -10.43 30.55 9.47
CA PHE A 187 -10.47 29.78 8.24
C PHE A 187 -9.93 28.38 8.50
N VAL A 188 -10.82 27.39 8.44
CA VAL A 188 -10.51 25.99 8.77
C VAL A 188 -10.77 25.11 7.56
N VAL A 189 -9.89 24.14 7.33
CA VAL A 189 -10.09 23.07 6.36
C VAL A 189 -10.12 21.73 7.07
N ILE A 190 -10.97 20.84 6.59
CA ILE A 190 -11.07 19.46 7.09
C ILE A 190 -11.10 18.49 5.92
N GLY A 191 -10.62 17.28 6.18
CA GLY A 191 -10.71 16.16 5.25
C GLY A 191 -11.36 14.96 5.92
N GLY A 192 -12.12 14.24 5.11
CA GLY A 192 -12.59 12.88 5.29
C GLY A 192 -12.68 12.29 3.89
N THR A 193 -13.80 11.67 3.52
CA THR A 193 -13.96 11.14 2.16
C THR A 193 -13.92 12.24 1.10
N ASN A 194 -14.20 13.47 1.51
CA ASN A 194 -14.09 14.69 0.72
C ASN A 194 -13.23 15.75 1.45
N ALA A 195 -12.74 16.74 0.69
CA ALA A 195 -12.08 17.92 1.24
C ALA A 195 -13.09 19.05 1.42
N TYR A 196 -13.02 19.78 2.54
CA TYR A 196 -13.91 20.89 2.85
C TYR A 196 -13.18 22.11 3.42
N LYS A 197 -13.77 23.30 3.25
CA LYS A 197 -13.35 24.55 3.91
C LYS A 197 -14.51 25.29 4.57
N ILE A 198 -14.20 26.09 5.58
CA ILE A 198 -15.06 27.14 6.11
C ILE A 198 -14.22 28.40 6.25
N GLU A 199 -14.72 29.54 5.77
CA GLU A 199 -13.93 30.77 5.71
C GLU A 199 -13.90 31.48 7.06
N ASP A 200 -15.04 31.49 7.76
CA ASP A 200 -15.14 31.92 9.15
C ASP A 200 -15.96 30.93 9.99
N ILE A 201 -15.28 30.03 10.68
CA ILE A 201 -15.89 29.05 11.61
C ILE A 201 -16.74 29.69 12.71
N THR A 202 -16.66 30.99 12.96
CA THR A 202 -17.50 31.66 13.97
C THR A 202 -18.84 32.12 13.41
N THR A 203 -18.90 32.52 12.13
CA THR A 203 -20.08 33.12 11.52
C THR A 203 -20.73 32.28 10.42
N ASP A 204 -19.96 31.53 9.63
CA ASP A 204 -20.48 30.70 8.54
C ASP A 204 -21.30 29.53 9.07
N VAL A 205 -22.31 29.11 8.30
CA VAL A 205 -23.28 28.10 8.75
C VAL A 205 -22.72 26.68 8.68
N MET A 206 -21.91 26.37 7.68
CA MET A 206 -21.44 25.02 7.37
C MET A 206 -20.16 25.07 6.55
N PHE A 207 -19.35 24.01 6.66
CA PHE A 207 -18.25 23.75 5.72
C PHE A 207 -18.75 23.54 4.29
N SER A 208 -17.95 23.95 3.31
CA SER A 208 -18.20 23.84 1.87
C SER A 208 -17.25 22.85 1.22
N ARG A 209 -17.76 22.00 0.34
CA ARG A 209 -16.98 21.00 -0.38
C ARG A 209 -16.02 21.66 -1.38
N ILE A 210 -14.78 21.20 -1.38
CA ILE A 210 -13.72 21.71 -2.26
C ILE A 210 -12.97 20.62 -3.03
N GLY A 211 -13.24 19.33 -2.80
CA GLY A 211 -12.61 18.22 -3.52
C GLY A 211 -13.11 16.86 -3.03
N GLY A 212 -12.74 15.78 -3.73
CA GLY A 212 -13.20 14.41 -3.43
C GLY A 212 -14.25 13.97 -4.44
N TYR A 213 -15.40 13.50 -3.99
CA TYR A 213 -16.59 13.34 -4.83
C TYR A 213 -17.19 14.70 -5.22
N ALA A 214 -17.88 14.76 -6.36
CA ALA A 214 -18.36 15.99 -6.98
C ALA A 214 -19.61 16.57 -6.29
N SER A 215 -20.47 15.73 -5.71
CA SER A 215 -21.73 16.13 -5.09
C SER A 215 -22.17 15.13 -4.00
N PRO A 216 -23.13 15.49 -3.13
CA PRO A 216 -23.71 14.55 -2.16
C PRO A 216 -24.50 13.40 -2.82
N ASP A 217 -24.87 13.49 -4.09
CA ASP A 217 -25.76 12.52 -4.76
C ASP A 217 -25.06 11.28 -5.33
N GLY A 218 -23.73 11.21 -5.25
CA GLY A 218 -23.01 10.04 -5.71
C GLY A 218 -21.49 10.18 -5.71
N TYR A 219 -20.84 9.23 -6.37
CA TYR A 219 -19.40 9.00 -6.28
C TYR A 219 -18.62 9.45 -7.51
N ALA A 220 -19.20 10.34 -8.33
CA ALA A 220 -18.46 10.97 -9.41
C ALA A 220 -17.34 11.83 -8.82
N SER A 221 -16.15 11.84 -9.41
CA SER A 221 -15.02 12.62 -8.88
C SER A 221 -15.19 14.11 -9.13
N TYR A 222 -14.71 14.93 -8.19
CA TYR A 222 -14.65 16.39 -8.29
C TYR A 222 -13.63 16.78 -9.36
N ASP A 223 -14.10 17.42 -10.44
CA ASP A 223 -13.29 17.67 -11.65
C ASP A 223 -13.26 19.16 -11.99
N VAL A 224 -12.62 19.95 -11.13
CA VAL A 224 -12.38 21.38 -11.35
C VAL A 224 -10.87 21.61 -11.42
N GLY A 225 -10.38 21.95 -12.61
CA GLY A 225 -8.94 21.95 -12.90
C GLY A 225 -8.52 20.54 -13.35
N ASP A 226 -8.11 19.72 -12.40
CA ASP A 226 -7.89 18.27 -12.54
C ASP A 226 -8.82 17.50 -11.60
N THR A 227 -9.01 16.21 -11.89
CA THR A 227 -9.80 15.29 -11.06
C THR A 227 -9.15 15.09 -9.69
N HIS A 228 -9.84 15.48 -8.62
CA HIS A 228 -9.36 15.33 -7.25
C HIS A 228 -9.90 14.05 -6.62
N HIS A 229 -9.00 13.18 -6.15
CA HIS A 229 -9.36 11.90 -5.54
C HIS A 229 -10.01 12.08 -4.16
N PRO A 230 -11.01 11.24 -3.78
CA PRO A 230 -11.54 11.16 -2.40
C PRO A 230 -10.48 10.64 -1.41
N ASP A 231 -10.88 10.48 -0.15
CA ASP A 231 -10.08 9.88 0.94
C ASP A 231 -8.89 10.77 1.35
N ILE A 232 -9.21 11.85 2.07
CA ILE A 232 -8.31 12.97 2.33
C ILE A 232 -7.55 12.77 3.63
N HIS A 233 -6.27 12.41 3.50
CA HIS A 233 -5.38 12.16 4.64
C HIS A 233 -4.53 13.37 5.06
N ALA A 234 -4.35 14.35 4.16
CA ALA A 234 -3.55 15.53 4.45
C ALA A 234 -4.08 16.77 3.72
N LEU A 235 -4.16 17.89 4.43
CA LEU A 235 -4.36 19.23 3.87
C LEU A 235 -3.29 20.13 4.47
N VAL A 236 -2.41 20.70 3.64
CA VAL A 236 -1.21 21.42 4.11
C VAL A 236 -1.07 22.73 3.35
N PHE A 237 -1.12 23.85 4.06
CA PHE A 237 -0.90 25.17 3.46
C PHE A 237 0.57 25.38 3.09
N ASN A 238 0.82 26.10 1.99
CA ASN A 238 2.15 26.56 1.67
C ASN A 238 2.60 27.62 2.71
N PRO A 239 3.73 27.42 3.42
CA PRO A 239 4.20 28.38 4.42
C PRO A 239 4.62 29.74 3.84
N PHE A 240 4.78 29.85 2.52
CA PHE A 240 5.17 31.08 1.83
C PHE A 240 4.02 31.74 1.07
N ASN A 241 2.88 31.07 0.90
CA ASN A 241 1.71 31.58 0.21
C ASN A 241 0.43 30.99 0.82
N THR A 242 -0.29 31.78 1.62
CA THR A 242 -1.51 31.31 2.31
C THR A 242 -2.70 31.05 1.38
N SER A 243 -2.60 31.41 0.09
CA SER A 243 -3.61 31.03 -0.91
C SER A 243 -3.40 29.63 -1.47
N GLU A 244 -2.20 29.07 -1.33
CA GLU A 244 -1.84 27.75 -1.85
C GLU A 244 -1.99 26.68 -0.77
N MET A 245 -2.57 25.54 -1.15
CA MET A 245 -2.75 24.39 -0.28
C MET A 245 -2.55 23.09 -1.05
N TYR A 246 -1.85 22.16 -0.43
CA TYR A 246 -1.64 20.81 -0.93
C TYR A 246 -2.65 19.86 -0.28
N SER A 247 -3.14 18.92 -1.07
CA SER A 247 -3.93 17.77 -0.62
C SER A 247 -3.12 16.50 -0.83
N GLY A 248 -3.12 15.64 0.18
CA GLY A 248 -2.64 14.26 0.09
C GLY A 248 -3.82 13.33 0.31
N SER A 249 -4.12 12.52 -0.69
CA SER A 249 -5.20 11.53 -0.68
C SER A 249 -4.72 10.19 -1.25
N ASP A 250 -5.61 9.19 -1.28
CA ASP A 250 -5.28 7.87 -1.86
C ASP A 250 -4.94 7.94 -3.36
N GLY A 251 -5.32 9.02 -4.04
CA GLY A 251 -4.92 9.35 -5.41
C GLY A 251 -3.63 10.17 -5.53
N GLY A 252 -2.85 10.34 -4.45
CA GLY A 252 -1.57 11.05 -4.44
C GLY A 252 -1.69 12.51 -4.02
N ILE A 253 -0.89 13.38 -4.66
CA ILE A 253 -0.73 14.78 -4.25
C ILE A 253 -1.37 15.71 -5.28
N HIS A 254 -2.23 16.60 -4.78
CA HIS A 254 -2.81 17.70 -5.57
C HIS A 254 -2.49 19.05 -4.92
N ILE A 255 -2.52 20.13 -5.71
CA ILE A 255 -2.39 21.50 -5.23
C ILE A 255 -3.57 22.35 -5.70
N THR A 256 -4.08 23.22 -4.83
CA THR A 256 -4.84 24.39 -5.25
C THR A 256 -4.00 25.65 -5.10
N ASN A 257 -4.06 26.53 -6.10
CA ASN A 257 -3.35 27.80 -6.10
C ASN A 257 -4.16 28.94 -5.48
N ASN A 258 -5.44 28.71 -5.16
CA ASN A 258 -6.30 29.71 -4.54
C ASN A 258 -7.43 29.06 -3.73
N ILE A 259 -7.15 28.75 -2.47
CA ILE A 259 -8.13 28.20 -1.52
C ILE A 259 -9.28 29.17 -1.19
N ASN A 260 -9.11 30.47 -1.43
CA ASN A 260 -10.14 31.49 -1.21
C ASN A 260 -11.14 31.59 -2.38
N ALA A 261 -10.95 30.84 -3.47
CA ALA A 261 -11.90 30.81 -4.56
C ALA A 261 -13.22 30.14 -4.13
N ALA A 262 -14.35 30.60 -4.68
CA ALA A 262 -15.65 29.98 -4.44
C ALA A 262 -15.71 28.54 -5.01
N SER A 263 -15.04 28.31 -6.15
CA SER A 263 -14.79 26.99 -6.71
C SER A 263 -13.28 26.77 -6.72
N VAL A 264 -12.84 25.75 -5.99
CA VAL A 264 -11.42 25.48 -5.73
C VAL A 264 -10.91 24.53 -6.80
N ALA A 265 -10.09 25.04 -7.71
CA ALA A 265 -9.46 24.21 -8.72
C ALA A 265 -8.24 23.47 -8.15
N TRP A 266 -8.07 22.22 -8.56
CA TRP A 266 -6.92 21.38 -8.22
C TRP A 266 -6.03 21.16 -9.43
N SER A 267 -4.76 20.85 -9.17
CA SER A 267 -3.80 20.39 -10.16
C SER A 267 -3.04 19.18 -9.62
N ASN A 268 -2.94 18.14 -10.43
CA ASN A 268 -2.25 16.91 -10.06
C ASN A 268 -0.72 17.10 -10.03
N LEU A 269 -0.06 16.60 -8.98
CA LEU A 269 1.40 16.68 -8.81
C LEU A 269 2.09 15.32 -8.85
N ASN A 270 1.42 14.25 -9.28
CA ASN A 270 1.92 12.88 -9.33
C ASN A 270 2.92 12.62 -10.48
N ASN A 271 3.85 13.56 -10.70
CA ASN A 271 4.85 13.50 -11.76
C ASN A 271 5.91 12.43 -11.45
N ASN A 272 5.68 11.19 -11.92
CA ASN A 272 6.45 9.99 -11.58
C ASN A 272 6.38 9.59 -10.09
N PHE A 273 5.31 9.96 -9.40
CA PHE A 273 5.08 9.52 -8.02
C PHE A 273 4.43 8.13 -8.03
N GLN A 274 5.22 7.09 -7.75
CA GLN A 274 4.78 5.71 -7.81
C GLN A 274 4.30 5.23 -6.45
N THR A 275 2.98 5.20 -6.24
CA THR A 275 2.37 4.82 -4.94
C THR A 275 1.36 3.69 -5.03
N TYR A 276 1.04 3.20 -6.23
CA TYR A 276 0.06 2.13 -6.41
C TYR A 276 0.35 0.91 -5.52
N GLN A 277 -0.70 0.45 -4.85
CA GLN A 277 -0.67 -0.65 -3.89
C GLN A 277 -1.38 -1.88 -4.47
N TYR A 278 -0.67 -2.67 -5.28
CA TYR A 278 -1.27 -3.84 -5.91
C TYR A 278 -1.46 -5.00 -4.93
N TYR A 279 -2.62 -5.63 -4.93
CA TYR A 279 -2.85 -6.93 -4.30
C TYR A 279 -2.40 -8.06 -5.23
N HIS A 280 -2.87 -8.01 -6.47
CA HIS A 280 -2.54 -8.98 -7.50
C HIS A 280 -2.31 -8.28 -8.84
N VAL A 281 -1.35 -8.81 -9.60
CA VAL A 281 -1.07 -8.39 -10.97
C VAL A 281 -1.22 -9.58 -11.91
N GLY A 282 -1.48 -9.29 -13.17
CA GLY A 282 -1.60 -10.23 -14.28
C GLY A 282 -0.81 -9.76 -15.48
N ILE A 283 -0.22 -10.71 -16.20
CA ILE A 283 0.46 -10.48 -17.47
C ILE A 283 -0.24 -11.29 -18.54
N ASP A 284 -0.41 -10.71 -19.73
CA ASP A 284 -0.95 -11.40 -20.89
C ASP A 284 -0.13 -12.68 -21.17
N PRO A 285 -0.74 -13.87 -21.25
CA PRO A 285 0.00 -15.11 -21.46
C PRO A 285 0.63 -15.23 -22.86
N MET A 286 0.25 -14.38 -23.82
CA MET A 286 0.85 -14.36 -25.16
C MET A 286 2.33 -13.93 -25.13
N THR A 287 3.21 -14.76 -25.66
CA THR A 287 4.64 -14.47 -25.84
C THR A 287 4.86 -13.13 -26.56
N GLY A 288 5.74 -12.29 -26.01
CA GLY A 288 6.10 -10.99 -26.60
C GLY A 288 5.07 -9.88 -26.37
N SER A 289 3.92 -10.17 -25.76
CA SER A 289 2.94 -9.14 -25.38
C SER A 289 3.43 -8.28 -24.22
N ASP A 290 3.10 -7.00 -24.23
CA ASP A 290 3.33 -6.04 -23.14
C ASP A 290 2.10 -5.82 -22.25
N GLY A 291 1.01 -6.55 -22.50
CA GLY A 291 -0.24 -6.44 -21.77
C GLY A 291 -0.09 -6.79 -20.29
N ILE A 292 -0.48 -5.85 -19.43
CA ILE A 292 -0.53 -6.02 -17.97
C ILE A 292 -1.85 -5.53 -17.40
N ILE A 293 -2.24 -6.11 -16.28
CA ILE A 293 -3.39 -5.71 -15.48
C ILE A 293 -3.03 -5.81 -14.00
N GLY A 294 -3.62 -4.99 -13.15
CA GLY A 294 -3.48 -5.16 -11.71
C GLY A 294 -4.61 -4.51 -10.94
N GLY A 295 -5.04 -5.18 -9.89
CA GLY A 295 -5.95 -4.64 -8.90
C GLY A 295 -5.18 -4.06 -7.73
N SER A 296 -5.44 -2.78 -7.47
CA SER A 296 -4.83 -1.99 -6.39
C SER A 296 -5.87 -1.54 -5.37
N GLN A 297 -5.43 -1.43 -4.13
CA GLN A 297 -6.18 -0.80 -3.05
C GLN A 297 -6.52 0.66 -3.41
N ASP A 298 -7.76 1.06 -3.17
CA ASP A 298 -8.36 2.40 -3.33
C ASP A 298 -8.32 3.01 -4.76
N ASN A 299 -7.41 2.55 -5.62
CA ASN A 299 -7.18 3.04 -6.98
C ASN A 299 -7.63 2.04 -8.06
N GLY A 300 -8.40 1.03 -7.65
CA GLY A 300 -9.14 0.15 -8.52
C GLY A 300 -8.29 -0.76 -9.40
N THR A 301 -8.76 -1.03 -10.60
CA THR A 301 -8.04 -1.85 -11.59
C THR A 301 -7.34 -0.96 -12.59
N SER A 302 -6.05 -1.16 -12.80
CA SER A 302 -5.27 -0.51 -13.86
C SER A 302 -4.88 -1.51 -14.95
N VAL A 303 -4.88 -1.05 -16.20
CA VAL A 303 -4.42 -1.83 -17.37
C VAL A 303 -3.32 -1.08 -18.11
N GLY A 304 -2.43 -1.80 -18.77
CA GLY A 304 -1.27 -1.23 -19.44
C GLY A 304 -0.75 -2.04 -20.62
N GLY A 305 0.01 -1.38 -21.48
CA GLY A 305 0.58 -1.95 -22.69
C GLY A 305 -0.25 -1.68 -23.96
N THR A 306 0.40 -1.88 -25.10
CA THR A 306 -0.15 -1.58 -26.43
C THR A 306 -1.41 -2.36 -26.78
N ILE A 307 -1.64 -3.53 -26.16
CA ILE A 307 -2.88 -4.30 -26.35
C ILE A 307 -4.13 -3.56 -25.87
N PHE A 308 -3.97 -2.61 -24.95
CA PHE A 308 -5.04 -1.73 -24.46
C PHE A 308 -5.09 -0.38 -25.20
N GLY A 309 -4.39 -0.25 -26.33
CA GLY A 309 -4.42 0.94 -27.19
C GLY A 309 -3.51 2.09 -26.73
N LEU A 310 -2.62 1.85 -25.78
CA LEU A 310 -1.67 2.84 -25.28
C LEU A 310 -0.46 3.01 -26.20
N ALA A 311 0.23 4.15 -26.11
CA ALA A 311 1.29 4.51 -27.05
C ALA A 311 2.61 3.74 -26.77
N GLY A 312 2.80 3.27 -25.54
CA GLY A 312 3.99 2.54 -25.13
C GLY A 312 3.75 1.43 -24.11
N PRO A 313 4.74 0.53 -23.93
CA PRO A 313 4.62 -0.64 -23.05
C PRO A 313 4.70 -0.32 -21.56
N THR A 314 5.05 0.92 -21.20
CA THR A 314 5.15 1.40 -19.81
C THR A 314 4.02 2.35 -19.45
N GLU A 315 3.07 2.58 -20.36
CA GLU A 315 1.90 3.39 -20.10
C GLU A 315 0.80 2.53 -19.48
N MET A 316 0.03 3.15 -18.58
CA MET A 316 -1.09 2.54 -17.89
C MET A 316 -2.20 3.57 -17.71
N PHE A 317 -3.43 3.11 -17.56
CA PHE A 317 -4.55 3.95 -17.13
C PHE A 317 -5.45 3.20 -16.14
N SER A 318 -6.20 3.96 -15.35
CA SER A 318 -7.24 3.41 -14.48
C SER A 318 -8.42 2.93 -15.32
N TYR A 319 -8.78 1.67 -15.16
CA TYR A 319 -9.82 1.00 -15.92
C TYR A 319 -11.15 0.90 -15.17
N ALA A 320 -11.08 0.66 -13.86
CA ALA A 320 -12.23 0.61 -12.96
C ALA A 320 -11.81 1.17 -11.59
N GLY A 321 -12.73 1.84 -10.87
CA GLY A 321 -12.46 2.43 -9.55
C GLY A 321 -12.58 1.45 -8.38
N GLY A 322 -12.79 1.96 -7.16
CA GLY A 322 -12.92 1.15 -5.93
C GLY A 322 -11.64 0.42 -5.53
N ASP A 323 -11.74 -0.66 -4.77
CA ASP A 323 -10.60 -1.54 -4.48
C ASP A 323 -10.48 -2.62 -5.56
N GLY A 324 -9.44 -2.55 -6.39
CA GLY A 324 -9.12 -3.62 -7.33
C GLY A 324 -8.36 -4.74 -6.62
N VAL A 325 -8.70 -6.00 -6.93
CA VAL A 325 -8.11 -7.18 -6.26
C VAL A 325 -7.50 -8.17 -7.26
N ALA A 326 -7.88 -9.45 -7.29
CA ALA A 326 -7.43 -10.38 -8.33
C ALA A 326 -7.72 -9.86 -9.74
N ALA A 327 -6.75 -9.98 -10.65
CA ALA A 327 -6.89 -9.53 -12.04
C ALA A 327 -6.06 -10.41 -13.00
N GLU A 328 -6.64 -10.75 -14.15
CA GLU A 328 -6.12 -11.75 -15.07
C GLU A 328 -6.43 -11.42 -16.54
N ILE A 329 -5.55 -11.80 -17.47
CA ILE A 329 -5.75 -11.64 -18.93
C ILE A 329 -5.81 -13.03 -19.57
N SER A 330 -6.79 -13.25 -20.44
CA SER A 330 -7.01 -14.50 -21.16
C SER A 330 -6.80 -14.32 -22.67
N ARG A 331 -6.34 -15.40 -23.31
CA ARG A 331 -6.23 -15.57 -24.76
C ARG A 331 -7.14 -16.67 -25.31
N ASP A 332 -8.16 -17.06 -24.54
CA ASP A 332 -9.14 -18.09 -24.93
C ASP A 332 -10.13 -17.63 -26.01
N ASP A 333 -10.15 -16.33 -26.33
CA ASP A 333 -11.00 -15.75 -27.37
C ASP A 333 -10.27 -14.61 -28.11
N ALA A 334 -10.70 -14.33 -29.35
CA ALA A 334 -10.19 -13.26 -30.17
C ALA A 334 -10.41 -11.86 -29.57
N CYS A 335 -11.41 -11.69 -28.70
CA CYS A 335 -11.64 -10.43 -27.99
C CYS A 335 -10.66 -10.13 -26.87
N VAL A 336 -9.79 -11.09 -26.50
CA VAL A 336 -8.82 -11.00 -25.39
C VAL A 336 -9.53 -10.66 -24.07
N PRO A 337 -10.34 -11.59 -23.53
CA PRO A 337 -11.08 -11.31 -22.31
C PRO A 337 -10.12 -11.09 -21.15
N PHE A 338 -10.45 -10.13 -20.28
CA PHE A 338 -9.74 -9.94 -19.02
C PHE A 338 -10.72 -9.88 -17.87
N PHE A 339 -10.23 -10.29 -16.71
CA PHE A 339 -11.00 -10.49 -15.49
C PHE A 339 -10.43 -9.60 -14.41
N PHE A 340 -11.29 -8.99 -13.62
CA PHE A 340 -10.89 -8.16 -12.49
C PHE A 340 -11.93 -8.26 -11.38
N GLY A 341 -11.47 -8.25 -10.14
CA GLY A 341 -12.31 -8.27 -8.95
C GLY A 341 -12.42 -6.91 -8.29
N PHE A 342 -13.44 -6.79 -7.43
CA PHE A 342 -13.54 -5.75 -6.42
C PHE A 342 -13.57 -6.36 -5.03
N GLN A 343 -13.52 -5.53 -4.00
CA GLN A 343 -13.62 -5.99 -2.63
C GLN A 343 -14.92 -6.76 -2.35
N ASN A 344 -14.90 -7.69 -1.39
CA ASN A 344 -16.08 -8.40 -0.86
C ASN A 344 -16.85 -9.31 -1.86
N GLY A 345 -16.22 -9.76 -2.93
CA GLY A 345 -16.65 -10.93 -3.71
C GLY A 345 -17.07 -10.64 -5.14
N PHE A 346 -17.08 -9.38 -5.55
CA PHE A 346 -17.42 -9.02 -6.92
C PHE A 346 -16.27 -9.38 -7.87
N ALA A 347 -16.63 -9.93 -9.02
CA ALA A 347 -15.71 -10.24 -10.10
C ALA A 347 -16.41 -9.96 -11.43
N TYR A 348 -15.67 -9.37 -12.36
CA TYR A 348 -16.15 -8.98 -13.67
C TYR A 348 -15.25 -9.51 -14.77
N ARG A 349 -15.84 -9.72 -15.94
CA ARG A 349 -15.15 -9.94 -17.20
C ARG A 349 -15.47 -8.79 -18.14
N GLU A 350 -14.44 -8.30 -18.82
CA GLU A 350 -14.59 -7.50 -20.02
C GLU A 350 -14.13 -8.30 -21.24
N CYS A 351 -14.87 -8.15 -22.34
CA CYS A 351 -14.55 -8.64 -23.67
C CYS A 351 -15.15 -7.58 -24.59
N SER A 352 -14.30 -6.80 -25.27
CA SER A 352 -14.47 -5.49 -25.95
C SER A 352 -15.81 -5.09 -26.61
N THR A 353 -16.81 -5.97 -26.67
CA THR A 353 -18.14 -5.75 -27.25
C THR A 353 -19.28 -5.79 -26.23
N THR A 354 -19.07 -6.24 -24.98
CA THR A 354 -20.15 -6.48 -24.02
C THR A 354 -20.19 -5.55 -22.80
N GLY A 355 -19.14 -4.76 -22.55
CA GLY A 355 -18.99 -4.06 -21.28
C GLY A 355 -18.83 -5.03 -20.10
N PHE A 356 -18.89 -4.49 -18.87
CA PHE A 356 -18.66 -5.26 -17.65
C PHE A 356 -19.74 -6.33 -17.46
N THR A 357 -19.35 -7.59 -17.56
CA THR A 357 -20.19 -8.74 -17.19
C THR A 357 -19.83 -9.21 -15.79
N GLN A 358 -20.76 -9.16 -14.85
CA GLN A 358 -20.54 -9.72 -13.51
C GLN A 358 -20.49 -11.25 -13.57
N ILE A 359 -19.42 -11.83 -13.03
CA ILE A 359 -19.12 -13.26 -13.13
C ILE A 359 -18.92 -13.96 -11.79
N ASN A 360 -18.92 -13.26 -10.65
CA ASN A 360 -18.75 -13.94 -9.36
C ASN A 360 -19.84 -15.02 -9.16
N PRO A 361 -19.50 -16.22 -8.67
CA PRO A 361 -20.47 -17.29 -8.48
C PRO A 361 -21.58 -16.85 -7.53
N SER A 362 -22.84 -16.94 -7.96
CA SER A 362 -24.01 -16.56 -7.16
C SER A 362 -24.05 -17.34 -5.85
N GLY A 363 -24.13 -16.60 -4.74
CA GLY A 363 -24.16 -17.16 -3.38
C GLY A 363 -22.79 -17.54 -2.80
N ALA A 364 -21.69 -17.28 -3.52
CA ALA A 364 -20.36 -17.45 -2.95
C ALA A 364 -20.08 -16.38 -1.87
N ALA A 365 -19.51 -16.81 -0.75
CA ALA A 365 -18.90 -15.90 0.21
C ALA A 365 -17.51 -15.47 -0.30
N SER A 366 -17.02 -14.31 0.14
CA SER A 366 -15.67 -13.85 -0.20
C SER A 366 -14.99 -13.18 0.99
N GLU A 367 -13.69 -12.97 0.85
CA GLU A 367 -12.90 -12.06 1.67
C GLU A 367 -12.93 -10.65 1.09
N PHE A 368 -12.36 -9.69 1.84
CA PHE A 368 -12.18 -8.32 1.34
C PHE A 368 -11.36 -8.36 0.04
N VAL A 369 -10.16 -8.92 0.07
CA VAL A 369 -9.37 -9.15 -1.15
C VAL A 369 -9.94 -10.35 -1.89
N THR A 370 -10.84 -10.10 -2.85
CA THR A 370 -11.46 -11.19 -3.62
C THR A 370 -10.43 -11.86 -4.53
N TYR A 371 -10.38 -13.19 -4.46
CA TYR A 371 -9.38 -13.97 -5.15
C TYR A 371 -9.98 -14.97 -6.15
N PHE A 372 -9.41 -14.96 -7.35
CA PHE A 372 -9.62 -15.96 -8.39
C PHE A 372 -8.31 -16.20 -9.14
N HIS A 373 -8.21 -17.35 -9.78
CA HIS A 373 -7.04 -17.78 -10.55
C HIS A 373 -7.47 -18.28 -11.91
N LEU A 374 -6.95 -17.64 -12.95
CA LEU A 374 -7.04 -18.12 -14.33
C LEU A 374 -5.84 -19.03 -14.59
N ASP A 375 -6.06 -20.21 -15.14
CA ASP A 375 -4.95 -21.05 -15.60
C ASP A 375 -4.20 -20.31 -16.74
N PRO A 376 -2.93 -19.90 -16.54
CA PRO A 376 -2.23 -19.04 -17.49
C PRO A 376 -1.87 -19.73 -18.80
N ASP A 377 -1.82 -21.07 -18.84
CA ASP A 377 -1.51 -21.82 -20.06
C ASP A 377 -2.76 -22.48 -20.68
N ASN A 378 -3.86 -22.58 -19.92
CA ASN A 378 -5.14 -23.15 -20.36
C ASN A 378 -6.29 -22.22 -19.98
N ASN A 379 -6.37 -21.05 -20.63
CA ASN A 379 -7.16 -19.91 -20.18
C ASN A 379 -8.69 -20.12 -20.18
N ASN A 380 -9.18 -21.26 -20.66
CA ASN A 380 -10.59 -21.63 -20.51
C ASN A 380 -10.96 -21.92 -19.04
N ALA A 381 -9.99 -22.29 -18.19
CA ALA A 381 -10.21 -22.64 -16.79
C ALA A 381 -9.99 -21.48 -15.81
N LEU A 382 -11.03 -21.16 -15.03
CA LEU A 382 -11.01 -20.13 -14.00
C LEU A 382 -11.53 -20.71 -12.67
N TYR A 383 -10.81 -20.44 -11.59
CA TYR A 383 -11.09 -20.92 -10.24
C TYR A 383 -11.36 -19.74 -9.31
N TYR A 384 -12.45 -19.76 -8.56
CA TYR A 384 -12.85 -18.68 -7.65
C TYR A 384 -12.81 -19.18 -6.19
N ALA A 385 -12.18 -18.39 -5.31
CA ALA A 385 -12.06 -18.68 -3.88
C ALA A 385 -13.30 -18.19 -3.12
N GLY A 386 -14.28 -19.07 -2.93
CA GLY A 386 -15.46 -18.82 -2.14
C GLY A 386 -15.23 -19.01 -0.64
N ARG A 387 -14.23 -18.32 -0.06
CA ARG A 387 -13.60 -18.66 1.23
C ARG A 387 -13.13 -20.11 1.23
N ASN A 388 -13.76 -21.00 1.99
CA ASN A 388 -13.43 -22.42 2.03
C ASN A 388 -14.06 -23.24 0.89
N THR A 389 -14.84 -22.65 0.00
CA THR A 389 -15.53 -23.33 -1.12
C THR A 389 -14.84 -23.03 -2.44
N LEU A 390 -14.51 -24.06 -3.22
CA LEU A 390 -13.91 -23.90 -4.54
C LEU A 390 -15.02 -23.83 -5.60
N TYR A 391 -14.98 -22.80 -6.44
CA TYR A 391 -15.81 -22.74 -7.65
C TYR A 391 -14.91 -22.82 -8.87
N ARG A 392 -15.36 -23.54 -9.91
CA ARG A 392 -14.62 -23.72 -11.16
C ARG A 392 -15.52 -23.51 -12.37
N THR A 393 -14.98 -22.84 -13.39
CA THR A 393 -15.49 -22.95 -14.76
C THR A 393 -14.38 -23.41 -15.70
N THR A 394 -14.76 -24.10 -16.79
CA THR A 394 -13.88 -24.47 -17.90
C THR A 394 -14.26 -23.74 -19.20
N ASN A 395 -15.07 -22.68 -19.07
CA ASN A 395 -15.47 -21.78 -20.15
C ASN A 395 -15.46 -20.32 -19.62
N SER A 396 -14.27 -19.85 -19.25
CA SER A 396 -14.05 -18.52 -18.65
C SER A 396 -14.57 -17.37 -19.53
N THR A 397 -14.39 -17.46 -20.85
CA THR A 397 -14.84 -16.43 -21.81
C THR A 397 -16.35 -16.19 -21.78
N ASN A 398 -17.15 -17.23 -21.51
CA ASN A 398 -18.62 -17.11 -21.54
C ASN A 398 -19.27 -17.18 -20.16
N VAL A 399 -18.48 -17.39 -19.09
CA VAL A 399 -19.01 -17.57 -17.74
C VAL A 399 -19.88 -16.38 -17.31
N THR A 400 -20.95 -16.65 -16.58
CA THR A 400 -21.80 -15.65 -15.92
C THR A 400 -21.94 -16.04 -14.45
N ALA A 401 -22.55 -15.19 -13.62
CA ALA A 401 -22.70 -15.47 -12.19
C ALA A 401 -23.49 -16.75 -11.83
N THR A 402 -24.20 -17.38 -12.76
CA THR A 402 -25.05 -18.55 -12.47
C THR A 402 -24.23 -19.81 -12.18
N VAL A 403 -24.67 -20.56 -11.16
CA VAL A 403 -23.99 -21.77 -10.65
C VAL A 403 -24.86 -23.02 -10.86
N LEU A 404 -24.22 -24.14 -11.22
CA LEU A 404 -24.88 -25.45 -11.36
C LEU A 404 -25.54 -25.88 -10.03
N PRO A 405 -26.69 -26.58 -10.07
CA PRO A 405 -27.32 -27.23 -11.23
C PRO A 405 -28.28 -26.36 -12.05
N THR A 406 -28.30 -25.04 -11.86
CA THR A 406 -29.16 -24.13 -12.65
C THR A 406 -28.87 -24.28 -14.15
N ALA A 407 -29.90 -24.42 -14.97
CA ALA A 407 -29.75 -24.59 -16.42
C ALA A 407 -29.00 -23.39 -17.03
N GLY A 408 -28.00 -23.66 -17.86
CA GLY A 408 -27.14 -22.63 -18.47
C GLY A 408 -26.02 -22.10 -17.58
N ALA A 409 -25.89 -22.60 -16.34
CA ALA A 409 -24.77 -22.25 -15.48
C ALA A 409 -23.43 -22.81 -15.99
N LEU A 410 -22.39 -21.99 -15.88
CA LEU A 410 -21.02 -22.33 -16.28
C LEU A 410 -20.07 -22.46 -15.08
N TRP A 411 -20.50 -22.03 -13.89
CA TRP A 411 -19.83 -22.33 -12.64
C TRP A 411 -20.25 -23.69 -12.07
N THR A 412 -19.25 -24.47 -11.66
CA THR A 412 -19.41 -25.67 -10.81
C THR A 412 -18.99 -25.32 -9.40
N ASN A 413 -19.86 -25.53 -8.41
CA ASN A 413 -19.44 -25.57 -7.00
C ASN A 413 -18.76 -26.93 -6.77
N MET A 414 -17.46 -26.92 -6.49
CA MET A 414 -16.64 -28.12 -6.33
C MET A 414 -16.69 -28.67 -4.90
N GLY A 415 -17.33 -27.98 -3.96
CA GLY A 415 -17.34 -28.34 -2.54
C GLY A 415 -16.36 -27.50 -1.71
N ASN A 416 -16.31 -27.81 -0.42
CA ASN A 416 -15.52 -27.06 0.56
C ASN A 416 -14.36 -27.88 1.15
N THR A 417 -13.35 -27.19 1.70
CA THR A 417 -12.15 -27.81 2.29
C THR A 417 -12.44 -28.80 3.41
N GLY A 418 -13.58 -28.66 4.11
CA GLY A 418 -14.02 -29.63 5.11
C GLY A 418 -14.26 -31.04 4.54
N SER A 419 -14.56 -31.16 3.24
CA SER A 419 -14.73 -32.44 2.56
C SER A 419 -13.41 -33.16 2.21
N ILE A 420 -12.26 -32.49 2.35
CA ILE A 420 -10.93 -33.09 2.11
C ILE A 420 -10.52 -34.01 3.27
N GLY A 421 -11.11 -33.81 4.46
CA GLY A 421 -10.92 -34.71 5.62
C GLY A 421 -9.72 -34.38 6.51
N THR A 422 -9.21 -33.14 6.46
CA THR A 422 -8.05 -32.69 7.29
C THR A 422 -8.41 -32.35 8.74
N GLY A 423 -9.71 -32.22 9.05
CA GLY A 423 -10.18 -31.91 10.40
C GLY A 423 -10.16 -30.43 10.79
N TYR A 424 -9.82 -29.54 9.85
CA TYR A 424 -9.93 -28.09 10.00
C TYR A 424 -10.53 -27.46 8.73
N THR A 425 -11.10 -26.27 8.88
CA THR A 425 -11.59 -25.46 7.75
C THR A 425 -10.51 -24.49 7.35
N ASP A 426 -10.26 -24.39 6.05
CA ASP A 426 -9.23 -23.54 5.48
C ASP A 426 -9.81 -22.68 4.36
N TRP A 427 -9.66 -21.36 4.44
CA TRP A 427 -10.16 -20.40 3.44
C TRP A 427 -9.07 -20.19 2.39
N PHE A 428 -9.40 -20.37 1.12
CA PHE A 428 -8.43 -20.30 0.05
C PHE A 428 -7.82 -18.91 -0.09
N GLN A 429 -6.49 -18.85 -0.04
CA GLN A 429 -5.67 -17.64 -0.18
C GLN A 429 -4.94 -17.61 -1.52
N ARG A 430 -4.47 -18.78 -2.01
CA ARG A 430 -3.67 -18.89 -3.23
C ARG A 430 -3.96 -20.15 -4.02
N PHE A 431 -3.84 -20.03 -5.33
CA PHE A 431 -3.94 -21.11 -6.30
C PHE A 431 -2.72 -21.11 -7.24
N ALA A 432 -2.37 -22.29 -7.74
CA ALA A 432 -1.42 -22.45 -8.84
C ALA A 432 -1.76 -23.68 -9.68
N THR A 433 -1.63 -23.59 -11.00
CA THR A 433 -1.89 -24.70 -11.93
C THR A 433 -0.59 -25.18 -12.58
N THR A 434 -0.52 -26.48 -12.87
CA THR A 434 0.58 -27.06 -13.65
C THR A 434 0.77 -26.29 -14.96
N ARG A 435 2.02 -26.00 -15.33
CA ARG A 435 2.36 -25.29 -16.57
C ARG A 435 2.35 -26.22 -17.79
N GLY A 436 2.12 -25.65 -18.97
CA GLY A 436 2.04 -26.34 -20.25
C GLY A 436 0.62 -26.80 -20.63
N THR A 437 0.55 -27.64 -21.66
CA THR A 437 -0.72 -28.19 -22.18
C THR A 437 -1.45 -29.01 -21.12
N TYR A 438 -2.74 -28.75 -20.94
CA TYR A 438 -3.58 -29.53 -20.02
C TYR A 438 -3.64 -31.02 -20.39
N THR A 439 -3.46 -31.87 -19.38
CA THR A 439 -3.62 -33.33 -19.48
C THR A 439 -4.29 -33.89 -18.23
N THR A 440 -4.58 -35.19 -18.20
CA THR A 440 -5.09 -35.85 -16.98
C THR A 440 -4.07 -35.87 -15.82
N SER A 441 -2.80 -35.55 -16.08
CA SER A 441 -1.75 -35.42 -15.07
C SER A 441 -1.57 -33.98 -14.57
N SER A 442 -2.28 -33.01 -15.15
CA SER A 442 -2.30 -31.63 -14.65
C SER A 442 -3.01 -31.56 -13.31
N TYR A 443 -2.58 -30.66 -12.42
CA TYR A 443 -3.18 -30.47 -11.11
C TYR A 443 -3.31 -28.98 -10.75
N LEU A 444 -4.18 -28.71 -9.76
CA LEU A 444 -4.35 -27.42 -9.09
C LEU A 444 -3.81 -27.54 -7.66
N LEU A 445 -2.92 -26.63 -7.27
CA LEU A 445 -2.56 -26.41 -5.87
C LEU A 445 -3.47 -25.36 -5.26
N MET A 446 -3.84 -25.58 -4.00
CA MET A 446 -4.71 -24.72 -3.23
C MET A 446 -4.12 -24.54 -1.84
N GLY A 447 -3.85 -23.30 -1.45
CA GLY A 447 -3.32 -22.94 -0.14
C GLY A 447 -4.26 -22.00 0.59
N GLY A 448 -4.37 -22.13 1.91
CA GLY A 448 -5.34 -21.36 2.68
C GLY A 448 -4.79 -20.55 3.87
N ASP A 449 -5.70 -20.07 4.72
CA ASP A 449 -5.50 -19.20 5.89
C ASP A 449 -5.28 -19.94 7.21
N ALA A 450 -5.35 -21.27 7.19
CA ALA A 450 -4.98 -22.19 8.27
C ALA A 450 -3.80 -23.08 7.87
N GLY A 451 -3.00 -22.66 6.89
CA GLY A 451 -1.70 -23.25 6.54
C GLY A 451 -1.74 -24.47 5.62
N GLY A 452 -2.92 -25.02 5.34
CA GLY A 452 -3.08 -26.23 4.54
C GLY A 452 -2.72 -26.01 3.07
N ILE A 453 -2.11 -27.04 2.47
CA ILE A 453 -1.75 -27.11 1.06
C ILE A 453 -2.36 -28.37 0.45
N PHE A 454 -3.27 -28.18 -0.50
CA PHE A 454 -4.03 -29.26 -1.14
C PHE A 454 -3.72 -29.34 -2.63
N ARG A 455 -3.66 -30.56 -3.15
CA ARG A 455 -3.51 -30.84 -4.59
C ARG A 455 -4.77 -31.49 -5.14
N LEU A 456 -5.41 -30.87 -6.12
CA LEU A 456 -6.52 -31.45 -6.88
C LEU A 456 -6.04 -31.89 -8.25
N ASP A 457 -5.96 -33.21 -8.45
CA ASP A 457 -5.55 -33.82 -9.71
C ASP A 457 -6.66 -33.72 -10.77
N ASN A 458 -6.27 -33.51 -12.03
CA ASN A 458 -7.16 -33.34 -13.18
C ASN A 458 -8.32 -32.32 -12.93
N PRO A 459 -8.00 -31.09 -12.49
CA PRO A 459 -8.95 -30.18 -11.88
C PRO A 459 -10.04 -29.68 -12.84
N GLN A 460 -9.84 -29.72 -14.18
CA GLN A 460 -10.89 -29.37 -15.14
C GLN A 460 -11.94 -30.48 -15.31
N ASN A 461 -11.62 -31.73 -14.98
CA ASN A 461 -12.53 -32.88 -15.10
C ASN A 461 -12.99 -33.44 -13.75
N ALA A 462 -12.35 -33.05 -12.64
CA ALA A 462 -12.81 -33.40 -11.30
C ALA A 462 -14.27 -33.00 -11.10
N THR A 463 -15.04 -33.78 -10.35
CA THR A 463 -16.44 -33.46 -10.05
C THR A 463 -16.59 -32.82 -8.67
N ASP A 464 -15.63 -33.06 -7.77
CA ASP A 464 -15.70 -32.65 -6.37
C ASP A 464 -14.29 -32.54 -5.76
N ILE A 465 -14.11 -31.60 -4.83
CA ILE A 465 -12.85 -31.29 -4.15
C ILE A 465 -12.45 -32.36 -3.12
N SER A 466 -13.35 -33.22 -2.67
CA SER A 466 -13.04 -34.34 -1.76
C SER A 466 -12.00 -35.32 -2.30
N SER A 467 -11.72 -35.27 -3.61
CA SER A 467 -10.64 -36.01 -4.25
C SER A 467 -9.25 -35.34 -4.12
N ALA A 468 -9.19 -34.12 -3.57
CA ALA A 468 -7.94 -33.44 -3.31
C ALA A 468 -7.12 -34.13 -2.23
N ILE A 469 -5.80 -34.01 -2.34
CA ILE A 469 -4.83 -34.65 -1.46
C ILE A 469 -4.19 -33.56 -0.60
N ASP A 470 -4.20 -33.75 0.72
CA ASP A 470 -3.42 -32.92 1.64
C ASP A 470 -1.93 -33.23 1.46
N ILE A 471 -1.19 -32.23 0.97
CA ILE A 471 0.25 -32.28 0.78
C ILE A 471 0.95 -31.22 1.65
N THR A 472 0.34 -30.77 2.73
CA THR A 472 0.87 -29.74 3.63
C THR A 472 2.27 -30.13 4.15
N PRO A 473 3.25 -29.20 4.12
CA PRO A 473 4.56 -29.47 4.70
C PRO A 473 4.45 -29.89 6.17
N PRO A 474 5.06 -31.01 6.62
CA PRO A 474 4.83 -31.54 7.97
C PRO A 474 5.23 -30.63 9.12
N THR A 475 6.10 -29.62 8.87
CA THR A 475 6.56 -28.65 9.87
C THR A 475 5.92 -27.28 9.70
N ALA A 476 4.98 -27.11 8.76
CA ALA A 476 4.19 -25.89 8.65
C ALA A 476 3.15 -25.84 9.77
N SER A 477 2.85 -24.62 10.23
CA SER A 477 1.74 -24.41 11.17
C SER A 477 0.42 -24.63 10.44
N THR A 478 -0.50 -25.37 11.06
CA THR A 478 -1.90 -25.48 10.59
C THR A 478 -2.87 -24.76 11.53
N SER A 479 -2.37 -23.80 12.31
CA SER A 479 -3.19 -23.00 13.25
C SER A 479 -3.62 -21.71 12.59
N TYR A 480 -4.91 -21.38 12.70
CA TYR A 480 -5.43 -20.10 12.23
C TYR A 480 -4.93 -18.94 13.12
N PRO A 481 -4.44 -17.82 12.54
CA PRO A 481 -4.16 -17.63 11.12
C PRO A 481 -2.75 -18.14 10.75
N THR A 482 -2.63 -18.94 9.69
CA THR A 482 -1.38 -19.23 8.98
C THR A 482 -1.63 -19.05 7.48
N ILE A 483 -1.24 -17.90 6.94
CA ILE A 483 -1.64 -17.46 5.60
C ILE A 483 -0.65 -17.97 4.55
N CYS A 484 -1.09 -18.91 3.71
CA CYS A 484 -0.38 -19.30 2.50
C CYS A 484 -0.33 -18.11 1.52
N SER A 485 0.85 -17.53 1.34
CA SER A 485 1.06 -16.30 0.58
C SER A 485 1.55 -16.52 -0.84
N GLY A 486 2.11 -17.69 -1.14
CA GLY A 486 2.65 -18.01 -2.46
C GLY A 486 2.65 -19.50 -2.74
N LEU A 487 2.29 -19.84 -3.98
CA LEU A 487 2.37 -21.18 -4.56
C LEU A 487 3.03 -21.05 -5.93
N ALA A 488 4.12 -21.78 -6.14
CA ALA A 488 4.80 -21.80 -7.42
C ALA A 488 5.13 -23.23 -7.84
N ILE A 489 4.75 -23.58 -9.07
CA ILE A 489 5.07 -24.85 -9.72
C ILE A 489 6.12 -24.58 -10.79
N HIS A 490 7.17 -25.39 -10.82
CA HIS A 490 8.24 -25.23 -11.80
C HIS A 490 7.71 -25.38 -13.23
N PRO A 491 8.10 -24.49 -14.17
CA PRO A 491 7.44 -24.36 -15.48
C PRO A 491 7.60 -25.58 -16.40
N THR A 492 8.58 -26.43 -16.16
CA THR A 492 8.84 -27.64 -16.96
C THR A 492 8.88 -28.93 -16.15
N ASN A 493 8.72 -28.86 -14.81
CA ASN A 493 8.77 -30.03 -13.93
C ASN A 493 7.68 -29.93 -12.86
N PRO A 494 6.54 -30.62 -13.03
CA PRO A 494 5.42 -30.52 -12.10
C PRO A 494 5.71 -31.12 -10.71
N ASP A 495 6.84 -31.79 -10.48
CA ASP A 495 7.21 -32.28 -9.15
C ASP A 495 7.91 -31.23 -8.28
N ILE A 496 8.44 -30.16 -8.87
CA ILE A 496 9.13 -29.10 -8.14
C ILE A 496 8.13 -28.01 -7.78
N VAL A 497 7.85 -27.86 -6.49
CA VAL A 497 6.88 -26.88 -5.95
C VAL A 497 7.49 -26.11 -4.80
N MET A 498 7.21 -24.81 -4.76
CA MET A 498 7.55 -23.91 -3.65
C MET A 498 6.27 -23.35 -3.02
N VAL A 499 6.24 -23.35 -1.69
CA VAL A 499 5.15 -22.82 -0.85
C VAL A 499 5.72 -21.75 0.08
N THR A 500 5.00 -20.64 0.25
CA THR A 500 5.38 -19.60 1.21
C THR A 500 4.25 -19.19 2.14
N TYR A 501 4.60 -18.73 3.35
CA TYR A 501 3.66 -18.22 4.36
C TYR A 501 3.99 -16.77 4.77
N ALA A 502 2.97 -15.96 5.08
CA ALA A 502 3.15 -14.53 5.38
C ALA A 502 3.35 -14.19 6.86
N ASN A 503 2.99 -15.06 7.79
CA ASN A 503 3.06 -14.76 9.22
C ASN A 503 4.51 -14.58 9.69
N TYR A 504 4.73 -13.66 10.62
CA TYR A 504 6.00 -13.60 11.34
C TYR A 504 6.08 -14.73 12.38
N GLY A 505 7.27 -15.26 12.60
CA GLY A 505 7.53 -16.26 13.66
C GLY A 505 7.07 -17.68 13.34
N VAL A 506 6.73 -17.96 12.07
CA VAL A 506 6.48 -19.32 11.56
C VAL A 506 7.51 -19.68 10.49
N ASN A 507 7.71 -20.97 10.27
CA ASN A 507 8.45 -21.46 9.11
C ASN A 507 7.70 -21.07 7.82
N SER A 508 8.40 -20.44 6.88
CA SER A 508 7.76 -19.63 5.83
C SER A 508 8.15 -19.97 4.39
N ILE A 509 9.17 -20.79 4.13
CA ILE A 509 9.57 -21.15 2.74
C ILE A 509 9.89 -22.64 2.63
N TYR A 510 9.08 -23.35 1.85
CA TYR A 510 9.20 -24.80 1.64
C TYR A 510 9.36 -25.15 0.17
N ILE A 511 10.20 -26.14 -0.13
CA ILE A 511 10.34 -26.72 -1.47
C ILE A 511 10.16 -28.24 -1.40
N THR A 512 9.44 -28.81 -2.36
CA THR A 512 9.41 -30.24 -2.65
C THR A 512 9.90 -30.50 -4.07
N ASN A 513 10.46 -31.69 -4.31
CA ASN A 513 10.87 -32.18 -5.64
C ASN A 513 10.10 -33.44 -6.05
N ASN A 514 9.00 -33.76 -5.37
CA ASN A 514 8.13 -34.90 -5.64
C ASN A 514 6.66 -34.57 -5.35
N ALA A 515 6.21 -33.36 -5.74
CA ALA A 515 4.88 -32.85 -5.44
C ALA A 515 3.72 -33.74 -5.94
N THR A 516 3.94 -34.61 -6.95
CA THR A 516 2.93 -35.56 -7.46
C THR A 516 2.79 -36.85 -6.64
N ALA A 517 3.71 -37.10 -5.71
CA ALA A 517 3.60 -38.22 -4.76
C ALA A 517 2.35 -38.07 -3.86
N ALA A 518 1.85 -39.17 -3.32
CA ALA A 518 0.73 -39.14 -2.37
C ALA A 518 1.11 -38.46 -1.04
N ILE A 519 2.39 -38.55 -0.66
CA ILE A 519 2.99 -37.89 0.49
C ILE A 519 4.32 -37.30 0.01
N PRO A 520 4.36 -36.03 -0.42
CA PRO A 520 5.59 -35.38 -0.85
C PRO A 520 6.56 -35.15 0.31
N ASP A 521 7.85 -35.13 -0.01
CA ASP A 521 8.91 -34.73 0.92
C ASP A 521 9.15 -33.23 0.78
N TRP A 522 9.11 -32.51 1.90
CA TRP A 522 9.29 -31.07 1.94
C TRP A 522 10.58 -30.68 2.66
N THR A 523 11.26 -29.67 2.12
CA THR A 523 12.49 -29.10 2.66
C THR A 523 12.25 -27.64 3.03
N LEU A 524 12.59 -27.26 4.26
CA LEU A 524 12.57 -25.88 4.72
C LEU A 524 13.82 -25.15 4.21
N VAL A 525 13.66 -23.98 3.58
CA VAL A 525 14.75 -23.28 2.86
C VAL A 525 14.80 -21.77 3.13
N GLU A 526 14.49 -21.35 4.35
CA GLU A 526 14.37 -19.92 4.71
C GLU A 526 15.69 -19.16 4.79
N GLN A 527 16.74 -19.82 5.31
CA GLN A 527 18.07 -19.24 5.46
C GLN A 527 18.02 -17.87 6.17
N ASN A 528 18.65 -16.83 5.59
CA ASN A 528 18.64 -15.46 6.09
C ASN A 528 17.26 -14.78 6.12
N LEU A 529 16.19 -15.40 5.62
CA LEU A 529 14.83 -14.86 5.61
C LEU A 529 13.92 -15.43 6.73
N ALA A 530 14.44 -16.21 7.68
CA ALA A 530 13.65 -16.86 8.74
C ALA A 530 12.83 -15.92 9.64
N THR A 531 13.13 -14.61 9.66
CA THR A 531 12.36 -13.60 10.41
C THR A 531 11.52 -12.68 9.53
N PHE A 532 11.52 -12.92 8.21
CA PHE A 532 10.80 -12.09 7.25
C PHE A 532 9.38 -12.61 7.05
N SER A 533 8.47 -11.69 6.77
CA SER A 533 7.17 -12.04 6.23
C SER A 533 7.30 -12.25 4.71
N ILE A 534 6.98 -13.45 4.23
CA ILE A 534 7.07 -13.83 2.83
C ILE A 534 5.70 -13.67 2.17
N ARG A 535 5.62 -12.92 1.06
CA ARG A 535 4.38 -12.37 0.51
C ARG A 535 3.97 -12.94 -0.84
N SER A 536 4.91 -13.50 -1.59
CA SER A 536 4.68 -14.11 -2.89
C SER A 536 5.85 -15.02 -3.29
N ALA A 537 5.62 -15.90 -4.27
CA ALA A 537 6.59 -16.89 -4.72
C ALA A 537 6.54 -17.03 -6.25
N ALA A 538 7.70 -17.28 -6.86
CA ALA A 538 7.81 -17.71 -8.25
C ALA A 538 8.97 -18.70 -8.43
N ILE A 539 8.80 -19.66 -9.33
CA ILE A 539 9.89 -20.51 -9.83
C ILE A 539 10.06 -20.18 -11.30
N VAL A 540 11.27 -19.78 -11.66
CA VAL A 540 11.65 -19.40 -13.02
C VAL A 540 12.62 -20.44 -13.54
N GLU A 541 12.45 -20.82 -14.80
CA GLU A 541 13.40 -21.64 -15.54
C GLU A 541 13.87 -20.83 -16.73
N ALA A 542 15.17 -20.52 -16.78
CA ALA A 542 15.79 -19.80 -17.88
C ALA A 542 17.12 -20.48 -18.24
N ASN A 543 17.32 -20.77 -19.53
CA ASN A 543 18.53 -21.45 -20.04
C ASN A 543 18.87 -22.78 -19.34
N GLY A 544 17.87 -23.54 -18.90
CA GLY A 544 18.06 -24.83 -18.21
C GLY A 544 18.52 -24.71 -16.76
N LYS A 545 18.38 -23.53 -16.15
CA LYS A 545 18.65 -23.26 -14.74
C LYS A 545 17.39 -22.78 -14.04
N THR A 546 17.17 -23.32 -12.87
CA THR A 546 16.08 -22.93 -11.97
C THR A 546 16.51 -21.78 -11.07
N LEU A 547 15.66 -20.75 -10.99
CA LEU A 547 15.76 -19.64 -10.07
C LEU A 547 14.49 -19.57 -9.23
N TYR A 548 14.64 -19.62 -7.91
CA TYR A 548 13.56 -19.43 -6.95
C TYR A 548 13.51 -17.95 -6.58
N LEU A 549 12.32 -17.34 -6.63
CA LEU A 549 12.11 -15.97 -6.18
C LEU A 549 11.03 -15.92 -5.11
N VAL A 550 11.27 -15.10 -4.09
CA VAL A 550 10.29 -14.78 -3.07
C VAL A 550 10.15 -13.28 -2.93
N GLY A 551 8.91 -12.81 -2.98
CA GLY A 551 8.56 -11.47 -2.57
C GLY A 551 8.41 -11.42 -1.06
N THR A 552 8.97 -10.40 -0.40
CA THR A 552 8.89 -10.26 1.06
C THR A 552 8.20 -8.94 1.43
N ALA A 553 7.97 -8.71 2.72
CA ALA A 553 7.61 -7.39 3.25
C ALA A 553 8.74 -6.34 3.09
N ARG A 554 9.92 -6.73 2.56
CA ARG A 554 11.11 -5.90 2.44
C ARG A 554 11.88 -6.18 1.13
N GLY A 555 11.17 -6.20 0.00
CA GLY A 555 11.79 -6.35 -1.32
C GLY A 555 11.74 -7.77 -1.89
N LEU A 556 12.29 -7.89 -3.09
CA LEU A 556 12.36 -9.13 -3.87
C LEU A 556 13.67 -9.85 -3.61
N TYR A 557 13.62 -11.17 -3.40
CA TYR A 557 14.79 -11.99 -3.18
C TYR A 557 14.81 -13.18 -4.13
N ALA A 558 16.00 -13.62 -4.52
CA ALA A 558 16.20 -14.78 -5.38
C ALA A 558 17.31 -15.71 -4.89
N ASN A 559 17.24 -16.98 -5.29
CA ASN A 559 18.19 -18.01 -4.95
C ASN A 559 18.13 -19.18 -5.95
N THR A 560 19.29 -19.72 -6.36
CA THR A 560 19.37 -20.90 -7.25
C THR A 560 19.58 -22.22 -6.49
N ASP A 561 19.98 -22.15 -5.22
CA ASP A 561 20.15 -23.31 -4.33
C ASP A 561 19.73 -22.94 -2.89
N PRO A 562 18.40 -22.85 -2.63
CA PRO A 562 17.85 -22.41 -1.36
C PRO A 562 18.22 -23.30 -0.16
N LEU A 563 18.65 -24.54 -0.40
CA LEU A 563 19.07 -25.45 0.66
C LEU A 563 20.44 -25.08 1.23
N ASN A 564 21.35 -24.58 0.39
CA ASN A 564 22.75 -24.38 0.78
C ASN A 564 23.17 -22.91 0.83
N ASN A 565 22.43 -21.99 0.20
CA ASN A 565 22.82 -20.58 0.07
C ASN A 565 21.78 -19.63 0.66
N ASN A 566 22.25 -18.46 1.13
CA ASN A 566 21.37 -17.37 1.51
C ASN A 566 20.65 -16.76 0.29
N TRP A 567 19.44 -16.25 0.52
CA TRP A 567 18.68 -15.48 -0.45
C TRP A 567 19.33 -14.11 -0.69
N THR A 568 19.42 -13.71 -1.96
CA THR A 568 20.01 -12.43 -2.39
C THR A 568 18.92 -11.46 -2.80
N ILE A 569 19.03 -10.19 -2.38
CA ILE A 569 18.07 -9.15 -2.79
C ILE A 569 18.25 -8.80 -4.27
N GLU A 570 17.14 -8.62 -4.97
CA GLU A 570 17.09 -8.26 -6.39
C GLU A 570 16.70 -6.79 -6.57
N ALA A 571 17.34 -6.13 -7.53
CA ALA A 571 17.08 -4.74 -7.91
C ALA A 571 16.95 -3.75 -6.72
N PRO A 572 17.90 -3.70 -5.77
CA PRO A 572 17.80 -2.87 -4.56
C PRO A 572 17.74 -1.35 -4.85
N ASN A 573 18.10 -0.92 -6.05
CA ASN A 573 18.05 0.49 -6.47
C ASN A 573 16.83 0.83 -7.34
N GLN A 574 16.03 -0.16 -7.75
CA GLN A 574 14.81 0.06 -8.53
C GLN A 574 13.57 -0.34 -7.74
N ILE A 575 13.53 -1.57 -7.22
CA ILE A 575 12.43 -2.09 -6.40
C ILE A 575 12.65 -1.70 -4.93
N GLY A 576 13.91 -1.73 -4.48
CA GLY A 576 14.27 -1.42 -3.10
C GLY A 576 13.61 -2.35 -2.08
N PHE A 577 13.05 -1.78 -1.02
CA PHE A 577 12.40 -2.52 0.07
C PHE A 577 10.88 -2.53 -0.03
N ALA A 578 10.30 -2.20 -1.19
CA ALA A 578 8.85 -2.28 -1.38
C ALA A 578 8.32 -3.67 -1.02
N LEU A 579 7.14 -3.73 -0.41
CA LEU A 579 6.47 -5.01 -0.16
C LEU A 579 6.08 -5.63 -1.51
N ILE A 580 6.41 -6.90 -1.72
CA ILE A 580 6.16 -7.59 -2.99
C ILE A 580 4.98 -8.55 -2.85
N SER A 581 3.78 -8.07 -3.17
CA SER A 581 2.51 -8.75 -2.97
C SER A 581 2.19 -9.82 -4.03
N SER A 582 2.77 -9.69 -5.24
CA SER A 582 2.44 -10.56 -6.35
C SER A 582 3.59 -10.74 -7.34
N LEU A 583 3.79 -11.97 -7.80
CA LEU A 583 4.77 -12.34 -8.82
C LEU A 583 4.06 -13.15 -9.90
N ARG A 584 4.23 -12.77 -11.18
CA ARG A 584 3.66 -13.49 -12.33
C ARG A 584 4.73 -13.76 -13.37
N TYR A 585 4.98 -15.05 -13.61
CA TYR A 585 5.96 -15.50 -14.57
C TYR A 585 5.30 -16.01 -15.86
N ARG A 586 5.78 -15.51 -17.00
CA ARG A 586 5.50 -15.98 -18.36
C ARG A 586 6.74 -16.70 -18.89
N PRO A 587 6.75 -18.06 -18.88
CA PRO A 587 7.92 -18.83 -19.28
C PRO A 587 8.30 -18.71 -20.75
N SER A 588 7.34 -18.38 -21.63
CA SER A 588 7.56 -18.40 -23.07
C SER A 588 8.56 -17.35 -23.58
N ASP A 589 8.79 -16.29 -22.80
CA ASP A 589 9.78 -15.24 -23.07
C ASP A 589 10.50 -14.73 -21.80
N ASN A 590 10.50 -15.55 -20.75
CA ASN A 590 11.13 -15.29 -19.46
C ASN A 590 10.73 -13.95 -18.81
N LYS A 591 9.47 -13.52 -18.98
CA LYS A 591 8.98 -12.28 -18.36
C LYS A 591 8.46 -12.53 -16.95
N LEU A 592 8.92 -11.72 -16.00
CA LEU A 592 8.42 -11.68 -14.63
C LEU A 592 7.82 -10.30 -14.37
N LEU A 593 6.51 -10.27 -14.10
CA LEU A 593 5.82 -9.10 -13.60
C LEU A 593 5.79 -9.15 -12.06
N ILE A 594 6.15 -8.03 -11.45
CA ILE A 594 6.31 -7.87 -10.01
C ILE A 594 5.34 -6.78 -9.57
N GLY A 595 4.30 -7.18 -8.84
CA GLY A 595 3.37 -6.28 -8.18
C GLY A 595 3.89 -5.92 -6.80
N THR A 596 3.95 -4.63 -6.50
CA THR A 596 4.32 -4.14 -5.17
C THR A 596 3.12 -3.51 -4.48
N HIS A 597 3.14 -3.50 -3.16
CA HIS A 597 2.20 -2.74 -2.35
C HIS A 597 2.88 -1.44 -1.93
N GLY A 598 2.71 -0.39 -2.75
CA GLY A 598 3.18 0.98 -2.46
C GLY A 598 4.31 1.50 -3.36
N ASN A 599 4.67 0.80 -4.44
CA ASN A 599 5.70 1.24 -5.39
C ASN A 599 5.37 0.85 -6.85
N GLY A 600 4.10 0.58 -7.16
CA GLY A 600 3.65 0.22 -8.51
C GLY A 600 4.04 -1.19 -8.99
N MET A 601 4.20 -1.35 -10.31
CA MET A 601 4.62 -2.61 -10.95
C MET A 601 5.99 -2.49 -11.60
N PHE A 602 6.72 -3.61 -11.63
CA PHE A 602 7.97 -3.75 -12.37
C PHE A 602 7.90 -4.97 -13.30
N MET A 603 8.45 -4.85 -14.50
CA MET A 603 8.61 -5.98 -15.41
C MET A 603 10.09 -6.25 -15.64
N ALA A 604 10.50 -7.50 -15.45
CA ALA A 604 11.85 -7.98 -15.73
C ALA A 604 11.82 -9.05 -16.83
N THR A 605 12.86 -9.08 -17.66
CA THR A 605 13.22 -10.31 -18.38
C THR A 605 14.25 -11.03 -17.53
N VAL A 606 13.88 -12.20 -17.02
CA VAL A 606 14.77 -13.03 -16.21
C VAL A 606 15.72 -13.74 -17.16
N ASN A 607 16.88 -13.13 -17.35
CA ASN A 607 18.08 -13.81 -17.86
C ASN A 607 18.89 -14.27 -16.65
N GLU A 608 19.79 -15.24 -16.82
CA GLU A 608 20.63 -15.72 -15.71
C GLU A 608 21.10 -14.57 -14.81
N THR A 609 20.71 -14.59 -13.52
CA THR A 609 21.37 -13.76 -12.53
C THR A 609 22.72 -14.40 -12.23
N LEU A 610 23.74 -13.97 -12.96
CA LEU A 610 25.04 -13.78 -12.31
C LEU A 610 24.81 -12.63 -11.34
N SER A 611 24.47 -12.95 -10.09
CA SER A 611 24.69 -12.03 -9.00
C SER A 611 26.15 -11.59 -9.12
N VAL A 612 26.38 -10.42 -9.71
CA VAL A 612 27.54 -9.64 -9.31
C VAL A 612 27.12 -9.20 -7.94
N GLU A 613 27.83 -9.66 -6.91
CA GLU A 613 27.72 -9.05 -5.59
C GLU A 613 27.67 -7.54 -5.83
N SER A 614 26.49 -6.94 -5.64
CA SER A 614 26.45 -5.51 -5.48
C SER A 614 27.12 -5.31 -4.14
N VAL A 615 28.44 -5.10 -4.18
CA VAL A 615 29.18 -4.59 -3.04
C VAL A 615 28.43 -3.33 -2.66
N ASP A 616 27.73 -3.41 -1.53
CA ASP A 616 26.90 -2.34 -1.02
C ASP A 616 27.78 -1.09 -0.89
N GLY A 617 27.69 -0.20 -1.88
CA GLY A 617 28.50 1.01 -1.98
C GLY A 617 28.23 2.02 -0.86
N LYS A 618 27.32 1.69 0.06
CA LYS A 618 27.00 2.45 1.27
C LYS A 618 28.15 2.49 2.28
N GLY A 619 29.14 1.61 2.20
CA GLY A 619 30.34 1.63 3.05
C GLY A 619 31.53 2.44 2.52
N ILE A 620 31.53 2.82 1.23
CA ILE A 620 32.78 3.10 0.49
C ILE A 620 33.22 4.58 0.52
N LEU A 621 32.39 5.49 1.04
CA LEU A 621 32.68 6.93 0.97
C LEU A 621 32.72 7.61 2.33
N LYS A 622 33.81 7.40 3.09
CA LYS A 622 34.15 8.31 4.19
C LYS A 622 34.90 9.51 3.60
N LEU A 623 34.21 10.65 3.53
CA LEU A 623 34.79 11.93 3.13
C LEU A 623 35.06 12.80 4.36
N TYR A 624 36.22 13.44 4.44
CA TYR A 624 36.58 14.31 5.57
C TYR A 624 37.70 15.31 5.20
N PRO A 625 37.75 16.48 5.87
CA PRO A 625 36.74 16.98 6.82
C PRO A 625 35.44 17.35 6.10
N ASN A 626 34.34 17.37 6.84
CA ASN A 626 33.05 17.92 6.41
C ASN A 626 32.41 18.61 7.63
N PRO A 627 32.35 19.96 7.68
CA PRO A 627 32.62 20.89 6.58
C PRO A 627 34.09 20.95 6.10
N ALA A 628 34.30 21.37 4.85
CA ALA A 628 35.61 21.46 4.20
C ALA A 628 35.91 22.89 3.73
N SER A 629 37.16 23.36 3.89
CA SER A 629 37.58 24.69 3.45
C SER A 629 38.42 24.67 2.17
N THR A 630 39.40 23.77 2.07
CA THR A 630 40.36 23.71 0.94
C THR A 630 40.42 22.35 0.26
N VAL A 631 40.29 21.27 1.02
CA VAL A 631 40.41 19.90 0.51
C VAL A 631 39.43 18.94 1.18
N ILE A 632 39.04 17.91 0.43
CA ILE A 632 38.28 16.76 0.92
C ILE A 632 39.09 15.50 0.64
N ASN A 633 39.25 14.67 1.66
CA ASN A 633 39.94 13.39 1.56
C ASN A 633 38.92 12.27 1.47
N PHE A 634 39.27 11.23 0.71
CA PHE A 634 38.52 10.01 0.54
C PHE A 634 39.35 8.84 1.06
N ASN A 635 38.71 7.92 1.78
CA ASN A 635 39.32 6.63 2.10
C ASN A 635 38.88 5.62 1.04
N LEU A 636 39.74 5.34 0.06
CA LEU A 636 39.50 4.33 -0.96
C LEU A 636 39.98 2.97 -0.43
N GLU A 637 39.11 1.96 -0.42
CA GLU A 637 39.53 0.59 -0.06
C GLU A 637 40.57 0.05 -1.07
N SER A 638 41.44 -0.85 -0.61
CA SER A 638 42.57 -1.41 -1.36
C SER A 638 42.20 -2.16 -2.66
N ALA A 639 40.91 -2.36 -2.93
CA ALA A 639 40.40 -2.97 -4.16
C ALA A 639 40.11 -1.95 -5.30
N ILE A 640 40.26 -0.64 -5.06
CA ILE A 640 39.97 0.42 -6.05
C ILE A 640 41.26 1.14 -6.46
N ASP A 641 41.89 0.72 -7.57
CA ASP A 641 43.12 1.36 -8.08
C ASP A 641 42.89 2.80 -8.56
N ARG A 642 41.73 3.07 -9.18
CA ARG A 642 41.36 4.38 -9.75
C ARG A 642 39.85 4.59 -9.69
N ALA A 643 39.40 5.80 -9.37
CA ALA A 643 37.99 6.20 -9.40
C ALA A 643 37.84 7.57 -10.07
N ASN A 644 36.89 7.73 -10.98
CA ASN A 644 36.49 9.06 -11.47
C ASN A 644 35.61 9.74 -10.42
N TYR A 645 35.64 11.07 -10.36
CA TYR A 645 34.72 11.84 -9.53
C TYR A 645 34.03 12.96 -10.30
N ALA A 646 32.84 13.33 -9.84
CA ALA A 646 32.13 14.55 -10.24
C ALA A 646 31.50 15.22 -9.02
N ILE A 647 31.69 16.53 -8.88
CA ILE A 647 31.01 17.36 -7.87
C ILE A 647 29.88 18.12 -8.55
N TYR A 648 28.72 18.17 -7.88
CA TYR A 648 27.52 18.86 -8.33
C TYR A 648 27.05 19.86 -7.27
N ASP A 649 26.49 20.98 -7.72
CA ASP A 649 25.70 21.86 -6.87
C ASP A 649 24.28 21.29 -6.62
N LEU A 650 23.50 21.92 -5.75
CA LEU A 650 22.13 21.50 -5.43
C LEU A 650 21.15 21.58 -6.62
N MET A 651 21.51 22.28 -7.69
CA MET A 651 20.73 22.35 -8.93
C MET A 651 21.14 21.24 -9.92
N GLY A 652 22.03 20.32 -9.52
CA GLY A 652 22.50 19.22 -10.34
C GLY A 652 23.53 19.61 -11.40
N ARG A 653 24.08 20.83 -11.37
CA ARG A 653 25.12 21.26 -12.32
C ARG A 653 26.47 20.73 -11.86
N SER A 654 27.21 20.09 -12.77
CA SER A 654 28.56 19.62 -12.46
C SER A 654 29.55 20.79 -12.40
N VAL A 655 30.15 20.99 -11.23
CA VAL A 655 31.07 22.11 -10.94
C VAL A 655 32.54 21.69 -10.97
N GLN A 656 32.85 20.41 -10.79
CA GLN A 656 34.21 19.88 -10.85
C GLN A 656 34.20 18.39 -11.22
N LYS A 657 35.21 17.92 -11.96
CA LYS A 657 35.40 16.50 -12.29
C LYS A 657 36.88 16.14 -12.26
N GLY A 658 37.20 14.87 -12.01
CA GLY A 658 38.57 14.40 -12.06
C GLY A 658 38.71 12.91 -11.76
N VAL A 659 39.91 12.50 -11.37
CA VAL A 659 40.26 11.11 -11.05
C VAL A 659 40.97 11.07 -9.71
N LEU A 660 40.60 10.10 -8.87
CA LEU A 660 41.28 9.71 -7.64
C LEU A 660 42.02 8.39 -7.86
N SER A 661 43.07 8.18 -7.08
CA SER A 661 43.80 6.90 -6.99
C SER A 661 44.14 6.59 -5.54
N VAL A 662 44.56 5.36 -5.24
CA VAL A 662 45.07 4.98 -3.91
C VAL A 662 46.23 5.88 -3.43
N THR A 663 47.01 6.45 -4.35
CA THR A 663 48.10 7.38 -4.03
C THR A 663 47.67 8.84 -3.96
N GLU A 664 46.50 9.18 -4.49
CA GLU A 664 45.98 10.54 -4.55
C GLU A 664 44.46 10.52 -4.32
N SER A 665 44.08 10.44 -3.05
CA SER A 665 42.69 10.35 -2.60
C SER A 665 42.13 11.68 -2.07
N ARG A 666 42.65 12.80 -2.57
CA ARG A 666 42.25 14.17 -2.17
C ARG A 666 41.67 14.95 -3.33
N ILE A 667 40.63 15.73 -3.07
CA ILE A 667 40.05 16.70 -4.01
C ILE A 667 40.28 18.11 -3.44
N ASN A 668 40.89 18.99 -4.24
CA ASN A 668 40.92 20.42 -3.91
C ASN A 668 39.56 21.05 -4.23
N VAL A 669 38.96 21.70 -3.24
CA VAL A 669 37.66 22.37 -3.30
C VAL A 669 37.76 23.87 -2.96
N GLU A 670 38.96 24.42 -2.82
CA GLU A 670 39.21 25.83 -2.48
C GLU A 670 38.52 26.80 -3.45
N GLY A 671 38.44 26.43 -4.74
CA GLY A 671 37.78 27.22 -5.78
C GLY A 671 36.25 27.16 -5.79
N LEU A 672 35.61 26.38 -4.91
CA LEU A 672 34.15 26.31 -4.80
C LEU A 672 33.64 27.41 -3.85
N ASN A 673 32.50 28.02 -4.16
CA ASN A 673 31.81 28.94 -3.27
C ASN A 673 31.25 28.20 -2.05
N SER A 674 31.10 28.88 -0.91
CA SER A 674 30.47 28.32 0.29
C SER A 674 29.06 27.79 -0.02
N GLY A 675 28.73 26.59 0.45
CA GLY A 675 27.47 25.93 0.12
C GLY A 675 27.51 24.41 0.24
N VAL A 676 26.39 23.77 -0.11
CA VAL A 676 26.23 22.31 -0.07
C VAL A 676 26.49 21.72 -1.45
N TYR A 677 27.28 20.65 -1.51
CA TYR A 677 27.63 19.96 -2.74
C TYR A 677 27.44 18.45 -2.60
N LEU A 678 27.18 17.80 -3.73
CA LEU A 678 27.19 16.35 -3.88
C LEU A 678 28.45 15.93 -4.63
N VAL A 679 29.13 14.90 -4.14
CA VAL A 679 30.28 14.27 -4.83
C VAL A 679 29.91 12.85 -5.20
N GLU A 680 30.04 12.51 -6.47
CA GLU A 680 29.87 11.16 -7.00
C GLU A 680 31.24 10.57 -7.34
N LEU A 681 31.50 9.34 -6.91
CA LEU A 681 32.64 8.53 -7.33
C LEU A 681 32.18 7.38 -8.22
N PHE A 682 32.97 7.08 -9.26
CA PHE A 682 32.71 6.03 -10.23
C PHE A 682 33.97 5.19 -10.48
N SER A 683 33.88 3.87 -10.28
CA SER A 683 34.94 2.92 -10.64
C SER A 683 34.33 1.64 -11.24
N GLY A 684 34.54 1.42 -12.54
CA GLY A 684 33.84 0.35 -13.27
C GLY A 684 32.32 0.53 -13.17
N ASN A 685 31.63 -0.48 -12.62
CA ASN A 685 30.19 -0.45 -12.37
C ASN A 685 29.82 0.09 -10.98
N MET A 686 30.80 0.44 -10.13
CA MET A 686 30.56 0.99 -8.80
C MET A 686 30.29 2.49 -8.89
N LYS A 687 29.19 2.93 -8.27
CA LYS A 687 28.83 4.33 -8.06
C LYS A 687 28.58 4.58 -6.58
N SER A 688 29.18 5.62 -6.01
CA SER A 688 28.91 6.07 -4.63
C SER A 688 28.74 7.58 -4.60
N THR A 689 27.83 8.07 -3.77
CA THR A 689 27.50 9.50 -3.66
C THR A 689 27.63 9.96 -2.22
N GLY A 690 28.32 11.08 -2.01
CA GLY A 690 28.48 11.74 -0.72
C GLY A 690 28.02 13.19 -0.77
N LYS A 691 27.74 13.74 0.41
CA LYS A 691 27.39 15.15 0.60
C LYS A 691 28.46 15.83 1.45
N PHE A 692 28.87 17.03 1.07
CA PHE A 692 29.73 17.87 1.91
C PHE A 692 29.30 19.33 1.91
N VAL A 693 29.70 20.06 2.95
CA VAL A 693 29.51 21.49 3.10
C VAL A 693 30.86 22.18 2.86
N LYS A 694 30.90 23.10 1.90
CA LYS A 694 32.02 24.02 1.67
C LYS A 694 31.84 25.25 2.55
N GLU A 695 32.83 25.56 3.38
CA GLU A 695 32.90 26.80 4.17
C GLU A 695 33.54 27.94 3.40
#